data_AF-A0A077XTJ8-F1
#
_entry.id   AF-A0A077XTJ8-F1
#
_cell.length_a   1.000
_cell.length_b   1.000
_cell.length_c   1.000
_cell.angle_alpha   90.00
_cell.angle_beta   90.00
_cell.angle_gamma   90.00
#
_symmetry.space_group_name_H-M   'P 1'
#
loop_
_entity.id
_entity.type
_entity.pdbx_description
1 polymer ?
#
loop_
_entity_poly.entity_id
_entity_poly.type
_entity_poly.pdbx_seq_one_letter_code
_entity_poly.pdbx_strand_id
1 'polypeptide(L)'
;MVETKEIQVAQHCFHCGDTIELAGYQYAEHDFCCLGCQTVYQILNENNMQSYYRYNQHPGKSKQGKTADLSYLNEAAIVDKLIDFKDEQITIITFYIPVIHCSSCIWLLENLYKINPHVISSKVDFMKKQASITFKHTDLSLYHLVELLVSIGYEPKITLQDVVKEGNKVNSNPLIAKIAVAGFCFGNSMMLSFPEYFGLAGFEKSYSVFFGYANLLFTLPVLCYSASDYFKSAFLSIRQKRLNLDVPLALGIFILFLRTAYEVISQSGAGFGDTLCSLVFFILIGKWVQERTYYHISFERDYRSYFPVAVTTIQEGKEKAIQLAELQVGDRILVRNNEIIPADAVLLHGEACVDFSFVTGESKPITKILGEVIYAGGRQMAEAIELEVVKSVSQSYLTKLWNNDNYKQYDRQFQTFISYISKYFTIALLLIAISATVFWMVGQDPNKAWGAFTAVLIIACPCALALSSPFTLSAALSVFDRNKFYVKNTDAIEQMAAIDTIIFDKTGTISSPSVSGIAFEGFLTQEEKVLVYSACRNSSHPLSREIVKWLDHIEPIPVDRYEEKIGEGSITQIGKYTIKIGSARFVNAPKNTEEASYVFVSINDKVKGSFAMEQSWRTGLSGIIHDLKNYDLHLISGDNDRKKEVLKEIFPSTTRLLFNQSPQNKLDIIQRFKDNGGHVCMIGDGLNDAGALKAADLGIAVSDDINNFSPGCDAILDGAAFQKLPQFFAFSKDAVRVIHLSFCISLFYNVIGLSFAVQGEMSPLFAAILMPISTVTIISFTSLLTRWFAKRRGL
;
A
#
# COMPACT_ATOMS: atom_id res chain seq x y z
N MET A 1 -47.68 -34.35 31.79
CA MET A 1 -47.45 -32.89 31.65
C MET A 1 -46.25 -32.75 30.75
N VAL A 2 -46.45 -32.21 29.54
CA VAL A 2 -45.39 -32.01 28.55
C VAL A 2 -44.72 -30.69 28.89
N GLU A 3 -43.43 -30.72 29.24
CA GLU A 3 -42.60 -29.52 29.39
C GLU A 3 -42.43 -28.88 28.00
N THR A 4 -43.11 -27.76 27.79
CA THR A 4 -42.79 -26.82 26.72
C THR A 4 -41.42 -26.22 27.01
N LYS A 5 -40.38 -26.74 26.34
CA LYS A 5 -39.13 -26.02 26.13
C LYS A 5 -39.45 -24.78 25.30
N GLU A 6 -39.50 -23.61 25.93
CA GLU A 6 -39.42 -22.34 25.21
C GLU A 6 -38.04 -22.28 24.53
N ILE A 7 -38.06 -22.37 23.21
CA ILE A 7 -36.88 -22.10 22.37
C ILE A 7 -36.65 -20.60 22.46
N GLN A 8 -35.67 -20.15 23.26
CA GLN A 8 -35.18 -18.77 23.18
C GLN A 8 -34.55 -18.58 21.80
N VAL A 9 -35.28 -17.92 20.90
CA VAL A 9 -34.75 -17.50 19.60
C VAL A 9 -33.74 -16.40 19.87
N ALA A 10 -32.48 -16.60 19.48
CA ALA A 10 -31.45 -15.57 19.57
C ALA A 10 -31.93 -14.30 18.81
N GLN A 11 -32.20 -13.22 19.55
CA GLN A 11 -32.57 -11.94 18.96
C GLN A 11 -31.31 -11.30 18.34
N HIS A 12 -31.41 -10.85 17.10
CA HIS A 12 -30.32 -10.21 16.37
C HIS A 12 -30.62 -8.70 16.26
N CYS A 13 -29.57 -7.89 16.32
CA CYS A 13 -29.67 -6.44 16.16
C CYS A 13 -30.20 -6.10 14.77
N PHE A 14 -31.28 -5.32 14.71
CA PHE A 14 -31.87 -4.91 13.45
C PHE A 14 -30.88 -4.12 12.57
N HIS A 15 -30.00 -3.32 13.19
CA HIS A 15 -29.07 -2.46 12.46
C HIS A 15 -27.81 -3.16 11.96
N CYS A 16 -27.09 -3.89 12.84
CA CYS A 16 -25.79 -4.48 12.54
C CYS A 16 -25.76 -6.00 12.45
N GLY A 17 -26.86 -6.69 12.81
CA GLY A 17 -26.94 -8.15 12.76
C GLY A 17 -26.22 -8.88 13.90
N ASP A 18 -25.57 -8.18 14.83
CA ASP A 18 -24.94 -8.79 16.01
C ASP A 18 -25.98 -9.42 16.94
N THR A 19 -25.59 -10.47 17.67
CA THR A 19 -26.45 -11.14 18.66
C THR A 19 -26.73 -10.24 19.86
N ILE A 20 -27.99 -10.17 20.28
CA ILE A 20 -28.44 -9.40 21.44
C ILE A 20 -28.48 -10.33 22.66
N GLU A 21 -27.53 -10.15 23.57
CA GLU A 21 -27.52 -10.85 24.86
C GLU A 21 -28.31 -10.04 25.89
N LEU A 22 -29.62 -10.30 25.99
CA LEU A 22 -30.62 -9.93 27.04
C LEU A 22 -30.56 -8.51 27.66
N ALA A 23 -31.70 -7.81 27.55
CA ALA A 23 -31.93 -6.36 27.73
C ALA A 23 -31.38 -5.50 26.57
N GLY A 24 -31.80 -5.84 25.35
CA GLY A 24 -31.56 -5.00 24.16
C GLY A 24 -32.24 -3.64 24.26
N TYR A 25 -31.64 -2.64 23.62
CA TYR A 25 -32.28 -1.33 23.48
C TYR A 25 -33.45 -1.46 22.51
N GLN A 26 -34.63 -0.95 22.85
CA GLN A 26 -35.83 -1.04 22.02
C GLN A 26 -36.25 0.32 21.48
N TYR A 27 -36.58 0.38 20.19
CA TYR A 27 -37.17 1.56 19.56
C TYR A 27 -38.01 1.16 18.35
N ALA A 28 -39.23 1.68 18.25
CA ALA A 28 -40.16 1.44 17.14
C ALA A 28 -40.30 -0.06 16.73
N GLU A 29 -40.53 -0.94 17.71
CA GLU A 29 -40.69 -2.40 17.53
C GLU A 29 -39.45 -3.17 17.04
N HIS A 30 -38.26 -2.56 17.11
CA HIS A 30 -36.99 -3.20 16.80
C HIS A 30 -36.04 -3.24 18.00
N ASP A 31 -35.24 -4.32 18.07
CA ASP A 31 -34.23 -4.55 19.09
C ASP A 31 -32.81 -4.20 18.57
N PHE A 32 -31.99 -3.58 19.44
CA PHE A 32 -30.63 -3.13 19.12
C PHE A 32 -29.61 -3.62 20.15
N CYS A 33 -28.40 -3.97 19.68
CA CYS A 33 -27.30 -4.45 20.54
C CYS A 33 -26.64 -3.35 21.40
N CYS A 34 -26.77 -2.07 21.02
CA CYS A 34 -26.20 -0.95 21.76
C CYS A 34 -26.97 0.36 21.48
N LEU A 35 -26.79 1.35 22.37
CA LEU A 35 -27.35 2.69 22.21
C LEU A 35 -26.95 3.34 20.88
N GLY A 36 -25.73 3.09 20.40
CA GLY A 36 -25.27 3.61 19.11
C GLY A 36 -26.09 3.09 17.92
N CYS A 37 -26.36 1.79 17.87
CA CYS A 37 -27.22 1.20 16.83
C CYS A 37 -28.65 1.75 16.88
N GLN A 38 -29.19 1.97 18.09
CA GLN A 38 -30.50 2.61 18.29
C GLN A 38 -30.50 4.06 17.78
N THR A 39 -29.50 4.86 18.14
CA THR A 39 -29.37 6.26 17.71
C THR A 39 -29.28 6.39 16.20
N VAL A 40 -28.46 5.54 15.54
CA VAL A 40 -28.37 5.55 14.07
C VAL A 40 -29.73 5.22 13.45
N TYR A 41 -30.42 4.18 13.94
CA TYR A 41 -31.75 3.84 13.45
C TYR A 41 -32.74 5.00 13.61
N GLN A 42 -32.75 5.65 14.79
CA GLN A 42 -33.61 6.78 15.06
C GLN A 42 -33.37 7.94 14.08
N ILE A 43 -32.10 8.33 13.85
CA ILE A 43 -31.73 9.37 12.89
C ILE A 43 -32.24 9.01 11.48
N LEU A 44 -32.07 7.76 11.04
CA LEU A 44 -32.52 7.33 9.72
C LEU A 44 -34.05 7.32 9.61
N ASN A 45 -34.75 6.91 10.67
CA ASN A 45 -36.20 6.84 10.71
C ASN A 45 -36.84 8.24 10.66
N GLU A 46 -36.36 9.17 11.49
CA GLU A 46 -36.85 10.56 11.56
C GLU A 46 -36.66 11.31 10.23
N ASN A 47 -35.63 10.95 9.46
CA ASN A 47 -35.32 11.57 8.16
C ASN A 47 -35.90 10.80 6.95
N ASN A 48 -36.87 9.89 7.15
CA ASN A 48 -37.51 9.09 6.10
C ASN A 48 -36.53 8.27 5.24
N MET A 49 -35.47 7.75 5.84
CA MET A 49 -34.38 7.04 5.16
C MET A 49 -34.39 5.52 5.39
N GLN A 50 -35.54 4.95 5.71
CA GLN A 50 -35.73 3.51 5.92
C GLN A 50 -35.31 2.63 4.72
N SER A 51 -35.23 3.22 3.51
CA SER A 51 -34.70 2.54 2.32
C SER A 51 -33.27 2.02 2.51
N TYR A 52 -32.51 2.57 3.45
CA TYR A 52 -31.19 2.07 3.87
C TYR A 52 -31.19 0.56 4.17
N TYR A 53 -32.23 0.05 4.84
CA TYR A 53 -32.39 -1.35 5.22
C TYR A 53 -32.98 -2.24 4.10
N ARG A 54 -33.42 -1.63 2.98
CA ARG A 54 -33.87 -2.40 1.80
C ARG A 54 -32.70 -2.84 0.92
N TYR A 55 -31.61 -2.08 0.92
CA TYR A 55 -30.42 -2.40 0.12
C TYR A 55 -29.57 -3.51 0.74
N ASN A 56 -29.63 -3.68 2.06
CA ASN A 56 -28.99 -4.75 2.81
C ASN A 56 -29.70 -4.93 4.17
N GLN A 57 -29.81 -6.16 4.66
CA GLN A 57 -30.57 -6.47 5.89
C GLN A 57 -29.84 -6.02 7.16
N HIS A 58 -28.50 -6.07 7.18
CA HIS A 58 -27.68 -5.67 8.34
C HIS A 58 -26.51 -4.76 7.91
N PRO A 59 -26.79 -3.53 7.44
CA PRO A 59 -25.78 -2.63 6.86
C PRO A 59 -24.91 -1.91 7.90
N GLY A 60 -25.32 -1.89 9.17
CA GLY A 60 -24.62 -1.20 10.24
C GLY A 60 -23.44 -1.97 10.82
N LYS A 61 -22.51 -1.27 11.49
CA LYS A 61 -21.53 -1.88 12.39
C LYS A 61 -21.71 -1.31 13.79
N SER A 62 -21.60 -2.17 14.80
CA SER A 62 -21.59 -1.72 16.20
C SER A 62 -20.38 -0.83 16.45
N LYS A 63 -20.62 0.36 17.00
CA LYS A 63 -19.56 1.24 17.49
C LYS A 63 -19.04 0.72 18.83
N GLN A 64 -17.80 0.24 18.86
CA GLN A 64 -17.06 -0.03 20.10
C GLN A 64 -15.99 1.05 20.28
N GLY A 65 -16.26 2.09 21.07
CA GLY A 65 -15.25 3.10 21.43
C GLY A 65 -15.81 4.49 21.79
N LYS A 66 -15.04 5.25 22.59
CA LYS A 66 -15.28 6.67 22.85
C LYS A 66 -14.97 7.49 21.59
N THR A 67 -15.78 8.53 21.33
CA THR A 67 -15.56 9.51 20.26
C THR A 67 -14.24 10.24 20.45
N ALA A 68 -13.42 10.32 19.39
CA ALA A 68 -12.20 11.11 19.38
C ALA A 68 -12.50 12.59 19.66
N ASP A 69 -11.56 13.31 20.28
CA ASP A 69 -11.66 14.75 20.47
C ASP A 69 -11.58 15.45 19.10
N LEU A 70 -12.68 16.07 18.68
CA LEU A 70 -12.82 16.78 17.40
C LEU A 70 -12.53 18.28 17.53
N SER A 71 -12.14 18.78 18.71
CA SER A 71 -11.98 20.21 19.01
C SER A 71 -11.07 20.95 18.03
N TYR A 72 -10.05 20.26 17.49
CA TYR A 72 -9.13 20.79 16.50
C TYR A 72 -9.79 21.24 15.19
N LEU A 73 -10.98 20.73 14.85
CA LEU A 73 -11.73 21.15 13.66
C LEU A 73 -12.38 22.53 13.79
N ASN A 74 -12.27 23.17 14.96
CA ASN A 74 -12.67 24.56 15.17
C ASN A 74 -11.55 25.56 14.82
N GLU A 75 -10.30 25.09 14.67
CA GLU A 75 -9.16 25.96 14.36
C GLU A 75 -9.08 26.22 12.85
N ALA A 76 -9.26 27.49 12.45
CA ALA A 76 -9.32 27.89 11.03
C ALA A 76 -8.08 27.45 10.23
N ALA A 77 -6.89 27.53 10.85
CA ALA A 77 -5.63 27.14 10.21
C ALA A 77 -5.57 25.64 9.83
N ILE A 78 -6.31 24.79 10.54
CA ILE A 78 -6.41 23.35 10.25
C ILE A 78 -7.48 23.13 9.18
N VAL A 79 -8.64 23.75 9.34
CA VAL A 79 -9.76 23.65 8.40
C VAL A 79 -9.32 24.04 6.99
N ASP A 80 -8.62 25.16 6.83
CA ASP A 80 -8.20 25.67 5.51
C ASP A 80 -7.23 24.73 4.77
N LYS A 81 -6.53 23.84 5.48
CA LYS A 81 -5.64 22.83 4.87
C LYS A 81 -6.37 21.54 4.51
N LEU A 82 -7.45 21.21 5.22
CA LEU A 82 -8.25 20.00 5.00
C LEU A 82 -9.21 20.13 3.81
N ILE A 83 -9.70 21.34 3.55
CA ILE A 83 -10.68 21.60 2.49
C ILE A 83 -10.06 21.51 1.09
N ASP A 84 -10.86 21.07 0.12
CA ASP A 84 -10.45 21.00 -1.29
C ASP A 84 -10.69 22.34 -1.99
N PHE A 85 -11.78 23.01 -1.61
CA PHE A 85 -12.19 24.28 -2.19
C PHE A 85 -13.12 25.03 -1.22
N LYS A 86 -13.02 26.35 -1.21
CA LYS A 86 -13.90 27.25 -0.45
C LYS A 86 -14.18 28.49 -1.27
N ASP A 87 -15.45 28.84 -1.35
CA ASP A 87 -15.95 30.09 -1.92
C ASP A 87 -16.70 30.88 -0.83
N GLU A 88 -17.40 31.97 -1.18
CA GLU A 88 -18.11 32.83 -0.22
C GLU A 88 -19.25 32.12 0.54
N GLN A 89 -19.87 31.08 -0.02
CA GLN A 89 -21.01 30.39 0.61
C GLN A 89 -20.79 28.89 0.83
N ILE A 90 -19.94 28.25 0.04
CA ILE A 90 -19.80 26.80 0.01
C ILE A 90 -18.38 26.34 0.32
N THR A 91 -18.26 25.17 0.90
CA THR A 91 -17.00 24.47 1.10
C THR A 91 -17.14 23.05 0.55
N ILE A 92 -16.11 22.60 -0.14
CA ILE A 92 -15.98 21.23 -0.65
C ILE A 92 -14.85 20.57 0.11
N ILE A 93 -15.13 19.38 0.62
CA ILE A 93 -14.14 18.54 1.28
C ILE A 93 -14.33 17.08 0.89
N THR A 94 -13.22 16.36 0.74
CA THR A 94 -13.20 14.93 0.46
C THR A 94 -12.62 14.18 1.63
N PHE A 95 -13.44 13.34 2.27
CA PHE A 95 -13.02 12.50 3.38
C PHE A 95 -12.73 11.07 2.93
N TYR A 96 -11.72 10.44 3.51
CA TYR A 96 -11.56 8.99 3.48
C TYR A 96 -12.36 8.34 4.63
N ILE A 97 -13.29 7.45 4.28
CA ILE A 97 -14.21 6.79 5.23
C ILE A 97 -14.05 5.27 5.08
N PRO A 98 -13.19 4.62 5.89
CA PRO A 98 -12.82 3.21 5.71
C PRO A 98 -13.98 2.22 5.89
N VAL A 99 -15.03 2.66 6.61
CA VAL A 99 -16.23 1.89 6.94
C VAL A 99 -17.13 1.67 5.72
N ILE A 100 -16.94 2.37 4.60
CA ILE A 100 -17.71 2.13 3.37
C ILE A 100 -17.42 0.71 2.86
N HIS A 101 -18.45 -0.15 2.84
CA HIS A 101 -18.31 -1.57 2.48
C HIS A 101 -19.49 -2.15 1.69
N CYS A 102 -20.64 -1.46 1.61
CA CYS A 102 -21.80 -1.95 0.86
C CYS A 102 -22.56 -0.82 0.14
N SER A 103 -23.55 -1.19 -0.66
CA SER A 103 -24.44 -0.26 -1.38
C SER A 103 -25.26 0.63 -0.44
N SER A 104 -25.68 0.12 0.73
CA SER A 104 -26.36 0.93 1.75
C SER A 104 -25.49 2.08 2.26
N CYS A 105 -24.17 1.86 2.40
CA CYS A 105 -23.22 2.91 2.77
C CYS A 105 -23.20 4.05 1.75
N ILE A 106 -23.12 3.70 0.46
CA ILE A 106 -23.13 4.66 -0.65
C ILE A 106 -24.42 5.48 -0.59
N TRP A 107 -25.56 4.79 -0.54
CA TRP A 107 -26.86 5.44 -0.56
C TRP A 107 -27.02 6.42 0.61
N LEU A 108 -26.65 6.03 1.83
CA LEU A 108 -26.76 6.90 3.00
C LEU A 108 -25.88 8.15 2.87
N LEU A 109 -24.60 7.95 2.53
CA LEU A 109 -23.65 9.05 2.42
C LEU A 109 -24.01 10.01 1.27
N GLU A 110 -24.55 9.52 0.15
CA GLU A 110 -25.03 10.38 -0.94
C GLU A 110 -26.33 11.13 -0.58
N ASN A 111 -27.06 10.64 0.42
CA ASN A 111 -28.31 11.25 0.92
C ASN A 111 -28.13 12.07 2.21
N LEU A 112 -26.90 12.49 2.55
CA LEU A 112 -26.63 13.32 3.75
C LEU A 112 -27.46 14.60 3.82
N TYR A 113 -27.82 15.18 2.67
CA TYR A 113 -28.68 16.36 2.56
C TYR A 113 -30.08 16.16 3.15
N LYS A 114 -30.53 14.91 3.33
CA LYS A 114 -31.79 14.59 4.02
C LYS A 114 -31.66 14.65 5.53
N ILE A 115 -30.47 14.45 6.08
CA ILE A 115 -30.20 14.51 7.53
C ILE A 115 -29.90 15.94 7.95
N ASN A 116 -29.12 16.65 7.14
CA ASN A 116 -28.75 18.03 7.40
C ASN A 116 -28.98 18.89 6.15
N PRO A 117 -29.91 19.86 6.19
CA PRO A 117 -30.28 20.66 5.03
C PRO A 117 -29.16 21.60 4.54
N HIS A 118 -28.11 21.81 5.35
CA HIS A 118 -26.95 22.62 4.98
C HIS A 118 -25.91 21.83 4.14
N VAL A 119 -26.08 20.52 3.99
CA VAL A 119 -25.34 19.72 3.00
C VAL A 119 -26.03 19.85 1.65
N ILE A 120 -25.33 20.38 0.65
CA ILE A 120 -25.87 20.61 -0.70
C ILE A 120 -25.80 19.32 -1.51
N SER A 121 -24.66 18.64 -1.47
CA SER A 121 -24.47 17.37 -2.19
C SER A 121 -23.38 16.55 -1.54
N SER A 122 -23.46 15.23 -1.73
CA SER A 122 -22.44 14.28 -1.30
C SER A 122 -22.32 13.20 -2.37
N LYS A 123 -21.08 12.87 -2.75
CA LYS A 123 -20.77 11.85 -3.76
C LYS A 123 -19.77 10.86 -3.18
N VAL A 124 -20.00 9.57 -3.40
CA VAL A 124 -19.13 8.52 -2.88
C VAL A 124 -18.35 7.83 -3.99
N ASP A 125 -17.02 7.83 -3.88
CA ASP A 125 -16.15 6.93 -4.63
C ASP A 125 -15.95 5.65 -3.82
N PHE A 126 -16.72 4.61 -4.16
CA PHE A 126 -16.69 3.33 -3.45
C PHE A 126 -15.32 2.64 -3.52
N MET A 127 -14.63 2.74 -4.66
CA MET A 127 -13.34 2.06 -4.85
C MET A 127 -12.25 2.70 -3.99
N LYS A 128 -12.30 4.02 -3.81
CA LYS A 128 -11.37 4.77 -2.95
C LYS A 128 -11.85 4.90 -1.50
N LYS A 129 -13.08 4.48 -1.20
CA LYS A 129 -13.78 4.74 0.06
C LYS A 129 -13.74 6.22 0.45
N GLN A 130 -13.97 7.10 -0.53
CA GLN A 130 -13.96 8.55 -0.33
C GLN A 130 -15.37 9.12 -0.48
N ALA A 131 -15.71 10.09 0.36
CA ALA A 131 -16.95 10.87 0.23
C ALA A 131 -16.59 12.35 0.03
N SER A 132 -16.97 12.91 -1.12
CA SER A 132 -16.81 14.33 -1.42
C SER A 132 -18.11 15.05 -1.08
N ILE A 133 -18.05 15.95 -0.11
CA ILE A 133 -19.21 16.61 0.50
C ILE A 133 -19.10 18.12 0.23
N THR A 134 -20.19 18.68 -0.29
CA THR A 134 -20.37 20.12 -0.47
C THR A 134 -21.39 20.62 0.54
N PHE A 135 -21.02 21.60 1.37
CA PHE A 135 -21.89 22.15 2.40
C PHE A 135 -21.80 23.68 2.50
N LYS A 136 -22.83 24.30 3.06
CA LYS A 136 -22.87 25.74 3.32
C LYS A 136 -22.11 26.05 4.61
N HIS A 137 -20.92 26.62 4.47
CA HIS A 137 -20.02 26.82 5.60
C HIS A 137 -20.42 28.01 6.50
N THR A 138 -21.40 28.82 6.08
CA THR A 138 -22.01 29.86 6.91
C THR A 138 -22.89 29.27 8.02
N ASP A 139 -23.50 28.12 7.75
CA ASP A 139 -24.51 27.51 8.61
C ASP A 139 -24.04 26.21 9.26
N LEU A 140 -23.11 25.51 8.61
CA LEU A 140 -22.54 24.25 9.08
C LEU A 140 -21.02 24.34 9.09
N SER A 141 -20.42 24.32 10.29
CA SER A 141 -18.96 24.25 10.42
C SER A 141 -18.43 22.85 10.08
N LEU A 142 -17.14 22.74 9.75
CA LEU A 142 -16.50 21.44 9.53
C LEU A 142 -16.59 20.50 10.74
N TYR A 143 -16.44 21.02 11.96
CA TYR A 143 -16.63 20.28 13.22
C TYR A 143 -17.98 19.54 13.23
N HIS A 144 -19.08 20.29 13.08
CA HIS A 144 -20.44 19.73 13.10
C HIS A 144 -20.72 18.78 11.92
N LEU A 145 -20.08 18.97 10.76
CA LEU A 145 -20.17 18.01 9.65
C LEU A 145 -19.52 16.66 10.01
N VAL A 146 -18.33 16.69 10.63
CA VAL A 146 -17.65 15.46 11.06
C VAL A 146 -18.40 14.80 12.21
N GLU A 147 -18.94 15.58 13.15
CA GLU A 147 -19.80 15.09 14.23
C GLU A 147 -21.06 14.39 13.69
N LEU A 148 -21.68 14.95 12.64
CA LEU A 148 -22.78 14.30 11.92
C LEU A 148 -22.37 12.95 11.32
N LEU A 149 -21.22 12.89 10.63
CA LEU A 149 -20.71 11.64 10.05
C LEU A 149 -20.41 10.60 11.14
N VAL A 150 -19.84 11.03 12.26
CA VAL A 150 -19.61 10.19 13.42
C VAL A 150 -20.95 9.68 13.95
N SER A 151 -21.96 10.52 14.17
CA SER A 151 -23.24 10.09 14.77
C SER A 151 -23.97 9.01 13.96
N ILE A 152 -23.81 9.01 12.63
CA ILE A 152 -24.39 7.99 11.73
C ILE A 152 -23.49 6.76 11.50
N GLY A 153 -22.32 6.68 12.14
CA GLY A 153 -21.42 5.52 12.06
C GLY A 153 -20.35 5.56 10.96
N TYR A 154 -20.15 6.71 10.31
CA TYR A 154 -19.23 6.91 9.19
C TYR A 154 -18.11 7.88 9.54
N GLU A 155 -17.42 7.62 10.66
CA GLU A 155 -16.30 8.44 11.12
C GLU A 155 -15.19 8.56 10.05
N PRO A 156 -14.88 9.78 9.57
CA PRO A 156 -13.81 9.99 8.63
C PRO A 156 -12.45 9.83 9.33
N LYS A 157 -11.50 9.18 8.68
CA LYS A 157 -10.11 9.20 9.16
C LYS A 157 -9.45 10.47 8.63
N ILE A 158 -9.12 11.40 9.53
CA ILE A 158 -8.41 12.64 9.22
C ILE A 158 -6.98 12.49 9.74
N THR A 159 -6.00 12.54 8.84
CA THR A 159 -4.58 12.33 9.15
C THR A 159 -3.73 13.52 8.71
N LEU A 160 -2.48 13.62 9.18
CA LEU A 160 -1.57 14.70 8.75
C LEU A 160 -1.27 14.66 7.26
N GLN A 161 -1.38 13.49 6.62
CA GLN A 161 -1.20 13.37 5.17
C GLN A 161 -2.27 14.19 4.41
N ASP A 162 -3.46 14.33 4.97
CA ASP A 162 -4.55 15.10 4.35
C ASP A 162 -4.30 16.63 4.44
N VAL A 163 -3.51 17.05 5.43
CA VAL A 163 -3.14 18.45 5.71
C VAL A 163 -1.85 18.84 4.98
N VAL A 164 -0.89 17.93 4.89
CA VAL A 164 0.35 18.12 4.14
C VAL A 164 0.12 17.63 2.71
N LYS A 165 -0.56 18.46 1.89
CA LYS A 165 -0.64 18.30 0.43
C LYS A 165 0.75 18.55 -0.18
N GLU A 166 1.69 17.67 0.09
CA GLU A 166 3.04 17.72 -0.47
C GLU A 166 2.95 17.43 -1.96
N GLY A 167 3.12 18.47 -2.78
CA GLY A 167 3.73 18.41 -4.10
C GLY A 167 3.00 17.66 -5.22
N ASN A 168 2.06 16.77 -4.95
CA ASN A 168 1.28 16.06 -5.96
C ASN A 168 0.11 16.92 -6.43
N LYS A 169 0.38 18.20 -6.73
CA LYS A 169 -0.34 18.81 -7.85
C LYS A 169 -0.02 17.90 -9.02
N VAL A 170 -1.00 17.08 -9.39
CA VAL A 170 -1.07 16.40 -10.67
C VAL A 170 -0.79 17.48 -11.69
N ASN A 171 0.47 17.58 -12.11
CA ASN A 171 0.85 18.49 -13.16
C ASN A 171 0.13 17.94 -14.37
N SER A 172 -0.96 18.61 -14.71
CA SER A 172 -1.87 18.26 -15.77
C SER A 172 -1.07 18.14 -17.06
N ASN A 173 -0.86 16.89 -17.47
CA ASN A 173 -0.84 16.42 -18.85
C ASN A 173 0.10 17.08 -19.88
N PRO A 174 1.38 17.37 -19.58
CA PRO A 174 2.33 17.66 -20.67
C PRO A 174 2.42 16.46 -21.64
N LEU A 175 2.25 15.22 -21.15
CA LEU A 175 2.27 14.02 -21.98
C LEU A 175 1.05 13.91 -22.92
N ILE A 176 -0.18 14.13 -22.42
CA ILE A 176 -1.38 14.06 -23.28
C ILE A 176 -1.35 15.17 -24.34
N ALA A 177 -0.87 16.37 -24.01
CA ALA A 177 -0.70 17.42 -25.00
C ALA A 177 0.31 17.00 -26.11
N LYS A 178 1.43 16.38 -25.73
CA LYS A 178 2.42 15.84 -26.69
C LYS A 178 1.84 14.73 -27.56
N ILE A 179 1.01 13.85 -27.00
CA ILE A 179 0.28 12.80 -27.74
C ILE A 179 -0.70 13.41 -28.72
N ALA A 180 -1.48 14.41 -28.31
CA ALA A 180 -2.45 15.07 -29.17
C ALA A 180 -1.78 15.75 -30.38
N VAL A 181 -0.67 16.46 -30.16
CA VAL A 181 0.13 17.07 -31.23
C VAL A 181 0.70 16.00 -32.17
N ALA A 182 1.29 14.93 -31.62
CA ALA A 182 1.86 13.85 -32.42
C ALA A 182 0.79 13.11 -33.25
N GLY A 183 -0.38 12.84 -32.65
CA GLY A 183 -1.51 12.19 -33.30
C GLY A 183 -2.14 13.06 -34.39
N PHE A 184 -2.27 14.36 -34.15
CA PHE A 184 -2.73 15.31 -35.17
C PHE A 184 -1.78 15.35 -36.37
N CYS A 185 -0.48 15.49 -36.13
CA CYS A 185 0.53 15.52 -37.20
C CYS A 185 0.60 14.19 -37.94
N PHE A 186 0.55 13.06 -37.22
CA PHE A 186 0.52 11.73 -37.82
C PHE A 186 -0.71 11.52 -38.71
N GLY A 187 -1.92 11.80 -38.21
CA GLY A 187 -3.14 11.60 -38.98
C GLY A 187 -3.16 12.40 -40.30
N ASN A 188 -2.75 13.67 -40.24
CA ASN A 188 -2.65 14.51 -41.44
C ASN A 188 -1.52 14.04 -42.37
N SER A 189 -0.35 13.70 -41.84
CA SER A 189 0.78 13.25 -42.64
C SER A 189 0.51 11.90 -43.34
N MET A 190 -0.18 10.97 -42.65
CA MET A 190 -0.63 9.71 -43.24
C MET A 190 -1.64 9.95 -44.36
N MET A 191 -2.60 10.86 -44.17
CA MET A 191 -3.59 11.22 -45.21
C MET A 191 -2.92 11.79 -46.46
N LEU A 192 -1.89 12.62 -46.30
CA LEU A 192 -1.12 13.21 -47.39
C LEU A 192 -0.21 12.21 -48.10
N SER A 193 0.27 11.19 -47.40
CA SER A 193 1.15 10.14 -47.93
C SER A 193 0.37 8.96 -48.54
N PHE A 194 -0.90 8.80 -48.19
CA PHE A 194 -1.80 7.74 -48.67
C PHE A 194 -1.79 7.53 -50.20
N PRO A 195 -1.85 8.58 -51.04
CA PRO A 195 -2.00 8.38 -52.47
C PRO A 195 -0.75 7.76 -53.15
N GLU A 196 0.43 8.00 -52.57
CA GLU A 196 1.71 7.44 -53.01
C GLU A 196 1.84 5.94 -52.68
N TYR A 197 1.34 5.49 -51.52
CA TYR A 197 1.32 4.07 -51.14
C TYR A 197 0.47 3.20 -52.08
N PHE A 198 -0.58 3.76 -52.69
CA PHE A 198 -1.52 3.05 -53.56
C PHE A 198 -1.30 3.31 -55.05
N GLY A 199 -0.27 4.09 -55.41
CA GLY A 199 0.09 4.32 -56.81
C GLY A 199 -0.97 5.06 -57.61
N LEU A 200 -1.77 5.94 -56.98
CA LEU A 200 -2.80 6.77 -57.62
C LEU A 200 -2.20 7.95 -58.44
N ALA A 201 -0.93 7.81 -58.83
CA ALA A 201 0.01 8.78 -59.37
C ALA A 201 -0.45 9.58 -60.63
N GLY A 202 -1.55 9.18 -61.27
CA GLY A 202 -2.09 9.84 -62.46
C GLY A 202 -2.71 11.22 -62.19
N PHE A 203 -3.24 11.47 -60.98
CA PHE A 203 -3.86 12.74 -60.57
C PHE A 203 -2.90 13.65 -59.77
N GLU A 204 -1.70 13.16 -59.42
CA GLU A 204 -0.91 13.65 -58.28
C GLU A 204 0.37 14.41 -58.58
N LYS A 205 0.95 14.30 -59.79
CA LYS A 205 2.25 14.95 -60.08
C LYS A 205 2.23 16.46 -59.78
N SER A 206 1.11 17.14 -60.03
CA SER A 206 0.96 18.59 -59.72
C SER A 206 0.95 18.94 -58.23
N TYR A 207 0.53 18.03 -57.35
CA TYR A 207 0.40 18.30 -55.90
C TYR A 207 1.42 17.56 -55.04
N SER A 208 2.17 16.60 -55.62
CA SER A 208 3.23 15.83 -54.94
C SER A 208 4.22 16.72 -54.18
N VAL A 209 4.68 17.82 -54.80
CA VAL A 209 5.58 18.80 -54.17
C VAL A 209 4.91 19.48 -52.97
N PHE A 210 3.65 19.89 -53.11
CA PHE A 210 2.89 20.53 -52.03
C PHE A 210 2.69 19.55 -50.85
N PHE A 211 2.33 18.31 -51.12
CA PHE A 211 2.17 17.27 -50.09
C PHE A 211 3.49 16.96 -49.38
N GLY A 212 4.61 16.92 -50.10
CA GLY A 212 5.94 16.74 -49.51
C GLY A 212 6.31 17.86 -48.53
N TYR A 213 6.13 19.13 -48.91
CA TYR A 213 6.39 20.26 -48.01
C TYR A 213 5.42 20.33 -46.83
N ALA A 214 4.15 19.97 -47.04
CA ALA A 214 3.16 19.87 -45.95
C ALA A 214 3.53 18.75 -44.96
N ASN A 215 3.96 17.58 -45.45
CA ASN A 215 4.48 16.50 -44.63
C ASN A 215 5.70 16.95 -43.81
N LEU A 216 6.66 17.62 -44.44
CA LEU A 216 7.84 18.16 -43.75
C LEU A 216 7.44 19.15 -42.64
N LEU A 217 6.47 20.03 -42.90
CA LEU A 217 5.96 20.97 -41.90
C LEU A 217 5.35 20.25 -40.69
N PHE A 218 4.61 19.16 -40.88
CA PHE A 218 4.03 18.38 -39.78
C PHE A 218 5.08 17.66 -38.93
N THR A 219 6.25 17.34 -39.48
CA THR A 219 7.33 16.72 -38.68
C THR A 219 7.97 17.67 -37.67
N LEU A 220 7.95 18.99 -37.91
CA LEU A 220 8.64 19.97 -37.06
C LEU A 220 8.05 20.05 -35.64
N PRO A 221 6.71 20.19 -35.43
CA PRO A 221 6.12 20.13 -34.09
C PRO A 221 6.42 18.80 -33.38
N VAL A 222 6.38 17.69 -34.12
CA VAL A 222 6.63 16.37 -33.55
C VAL A 222 8.07 16.24 -33.06
N LEU A 223 9.04 16.68 -33.87
CA LEU A 223 10.46 16.65 -33.53
C LEU A 223 10.80 17.56 -32.34
N CYS A 224 10.38 18.84 -32.41
CA CYS A 224 10.79 19.86 -31.46
C CYS A 224 10.02 19.81 -30.14
N TYR A 225 8.75 19.40 -30.16
CA TYR A 225 7.89 19.39 -28.98
C TYR A 225 7.62 17.97 -28.46
N SER A 226 7.01 17.11 -29.28
CA SER A 226 6.58 15.77 -28.85
C SER A 226 7.75 14.84 -28.52
N ALA A 227 8.83 14.87 -29.31
CA ALA A 227 10.01 14.03 -29.10
C ALA A 227 11.07 14.64 -28.16
N SER A 228 10.85 15.86 -27.65
CA SER A 228 11.84 16.63 -26.88
C SER A 228 12.40 15.90 -25.65
N ASP A 229 11.59 15.08 -24.98
CA ASP A 229 12.02 14.33 -23.79
C ASP A 229 13.07 13.26 -24.13
N TYR A 230 12.94 12.60 -25.28
CA TYR A 230 13.89 11.59 -25.73
C TYR A 230 15.25 12.22 -26.08
N PHE A 231 15.25 13.39 -26.71
CA PHE A 231 16.49 14.12 -26.98
C PHE A 231 17.19 14.58 -25.69
N LYS A 232 16.44 15.09 -24.72
CA LYS A 232 16.98 15.47 -23.40
C LYS A 232 17.56 14.24 -22.67
N SER A 233 16.82 13.14 -22.64
CA SER A 233 17.25 11.89 -22.01
C SER A 233 18.51 11.32 -22.68
N ALA A 234 18.54 11.28 -24.02
CA ALA A 234 19.70 10.81 -24.78
C ALA A 234 20.95 11.67 -24.51
N PHE A 235 20.81 13.00 -24.52
CA PHE A 235 21.91 13.91 -24.25
C PHE A 235 22.48 13.75 -22.83
N LEU A 236 21.60 13.67 -21.82
CA LEU A 236 22.00 13.44 -20.43
C LEU A 236 22.69 12.09 -20.25
N SER A 237 22.15 11.03 -20.88
CA SER A 237 22.69 9.67 -20.81
C SER A 237 24.10 9.60 -21.40
N ILE A 238 24.31 10.17 -22.59
CA ILE A 238 25.64 10.27 -23.22
C ILE A 238 26.60 11.06 -22.32
N ARG A 239 26.16 12.18 -21.75
CA ARG A 239 26.98 13.00 -20.84
C ARG A 239 27.38 12.24 -19.57
N GLN A 240 26.50 11.38 -19.06
CA GLN A 240 26.75 10.52 -17.91
C GLN A 240 27.51 9.22 -18.25
N LYS A 241 27.92 9.02 -19.51
CA LYS A 241 28.57 7.79 -20.01
C LYS A 241 27.73 6.53 -19.78
N ARG A 242 26.41 6.65 -19.74
CA ARG A 242 25.44 5.56 -19.65
C ARG A 242 24.61 5.56 -20.94
N LEU A 243 24.54 4.44 -21.65
CA LEU A 243 23.69 4.33 -22.85
C LEU A 243 22.34 3.72 -22.44
N ASN A 244 21.25 4.44 -22.71
CA ASN A 244 19.88 3.98 -22.51
C ASN A 244 19.15 3.82 -23.86
N LEU A 245 17.93 3.26 -23.84
CA LEU A 245 17.12 3.05 -25.06
C LEU A 245 16.70 4.35 -25.76
N ASP A 246 16.74 5.49 -25.06
CA ASP A 246 16.39 6.78 -25.63
C ASP A 246 17.46 7.29 -26.61
N VAL A 247 18.72 6.86 -26.48
CA VAL A 247 19.82 7.23 -27.39
C VAL A 247 19.57 6.76 -28.84
N PRO A 248 19.40 5.45 -29.13
CA PRO A 248 19.14 5.00 -30.49
C PRO A 248 17.82 5.53 -31.02
N LEU A 249 16.81 5.71 -30.15
CA LEU A 249 15.52 6.24 -30.55
C LEU A 249 15.61 7.72 -30.99
N ALA A 250 16.25 8.58 -30.20
CA ALA A 250 16.46 9.98 -30.53
C ALA A 250 17.28 10.12 -31.83
N LEU A 251 18.29 9.27 -32.02
CA LEU A 251 19.09 9.22 -33.24
C LEU A 251 18.25 8.82 -34.45
N GLY A 252 17.40 7.79 -34.32
CA GLY A 252 16.49 7.35 -35.39
C GLY A 252 15.49 8.43 -35.80
N ILE A 253 14.86 9.11 -34.83
CA ILE A 253 13.95 10.24 -35.08
C ILE A 253 14.67 11.36 -35.82
N PHE A 254 15.89 11.71 -35.39
CA PHE A 254 16.67 12.78 -36.02
C PHE A 254 17.07 12.44 -37.46
N ILE A 255 17.51 11.20 -37.72
CA ILE A 255 17.90 10.75 -39.06
C ILE A 255 16.69 10.67 -39.99
N LEU A 256 15.53 10.21 -39.51
CA LEU A 256 14.29 10.21 -40.28
C LEU A 256 13.89 11.62 -40.71
N PHE A 257 14.03 12.60 -39.81
CA PHE A 257 13.77 14.00 -40.14
C PHE A 257 14.72 14.51 -41.22
N LEU A 258 16.04 14.29 -41.05
CA LEU A 258 17.04 14.73 -42.02
C LEU A 258 16.83 14.09 -43.39
N ARG A 259 16.51 12.79 -43.43
CA ARG A 259 16.20 12.07 -44.68
C ARG A 259 14.95 12.63 -45.35
N THR A 260 13.88 12.84 -44.58
CA THR A 260 12.62 13.43 -45.08
C THR A 260 12.87 14.83 -45.63
N ALA A 261 13.62 15.66 -44.92
CA ALA A 261 13.99 17.00 -45.37
C ALA A 261 14.80 16.93 -46.68
N TYR A 262 15.79 16.05 -46.77
CA TYR A 262 16.59 15.89 -47.98
C TYR A 262 15.75 15.45 -49.18
N GLU A 263 14.92 14.40 -49.05
CA GLU A 263 14.12 13.86 -50.16
C GLU A 263 13.06 14.87 -50.65
N VAL A 264 12.40 15.58 -49.73
CA VAL A 264 11.41 16.61 -50.08
C VAL A 264 12.06 17.83 -50.73
N ILE A 265 13.19 18.32 -50.20
CA ILE A 265 13.88 19.51 -50.74
C ILE A 265 14.52 19.21 -52.10
N SER A 266 15.15 18.03 -52.24
CA SER A 266 15.77 17.59 -53.50
C SER A 266 14.78 17.07 -54.53
N GLN A 267 13.50 16.93 -54.15
CA GLN A 267 12.42 16.36 -54.96
C GLN A 267 12.72 14.94 -55.45
N SER A 268 13.56 14.20 -54.72
CA SER A 268 13.91 12.81 -55.04
C SER A 268 12.86 11.81 -54.58
N GLY A 269 11.97 12.21 -53.66
CA GLY A 269 10.87 11.41 -53.12
C GLY A 269 10.02 12.23 -52.14
N ALA A 270 8.92 11.66 -51.66
CA ALA A 270 8.04 12.37 -50.71
C ALA A 270 8.52 12.38 -49.26
N GLY A 271 9.62 11.66 -48.95
CA GLY A 271 10.15 11.54 -47.60
C GLY A 271 9.39 10.56 -46.70
N PHE A 272 9.78 10.50 -45.43
CA PHE A 272 9.29 9.54 -44.42
C PHE A 272 8.60 10.25 -43.25
N GLY A 273 7.91 11.37 -43.54
CA GLY A 273 7.30 12.23 -42.52
C GLY A 273 6.20 11.53 -41.72
N ASP A 274 5.40 10.71 -42.39
CA ASP A 274 4.36 9.85 -41.82
C ASP A 274 4.94 8.83 -40.83
N THR A 275 6.06 8.22 -41.20
CA THR A 275 6.80 7.24 -40.40
C THR A 275 7.38 7.89 -39.14
N LEU A 276 7.97 9.09 -39.27
CA LEU A 276 8.46 9.84 -38.11
C LEU A 276 7.32 10.20 -37.15
N CYS A 277 6.20 10.72 -37.67
CA CYS A 277 5.07 11.14 -36.84
C CYS A 277 4.41 9.96 -36.13
N SER A 278 4.21 8.85 -36.84
CA SER A 278 3.64 7.62 -36.28
C SER A 278 4.54 7.02 -35.20
N LEU A 279 5.85 6.96 -35.42
CA LEU A 279 6.82 6.46 -34.44
C LEU A 279 6.72 7.21 -33.11
N VAL A 280 6.80 8.55 -33.15
CA VAL A 280 6.73 9.37 -31.94
C VAL A 280 5.36 9.25 -31.26
N PHE A 281 4.28 9.21 -32.04
CA PHE A 281 2.92 9.06 -31.51
C PHE A 281 2.74 7.74 -30.74
N PHE A 282 3.12 6.60 -31.33
CA PHE A 282 2.95 5.29 -30.68
C PHE A 282 3.82 5.12 -29.44
N ILE A 283 5.05 5.65 -29.43
CA ILE A 283 5.91 5.58 -28.25
C ILE A 283 5.34 6.44 -27.11
N LEU A 284 4.79 7.63 -27.41
CA LEU A 284 4.13 8.45 -26.39
C LEU A 284 2.86 7.80 -25.84
N ILE A 285 2.08 7.11 -26.67
CA ILE A 285 0.96 6.28 -26.19
C ILE A 285 1.47 5.19 -25.25
N GLY A 286 2.53 4.48 -25.63
CA GLY A 286 3.16 3.47 -24.78
C GLY A 286 3.56 4.02 -23.41
N LYS A 287 4.19 5.20 -23.39
CA LYS A 287 4.56 5.93 -22.17
C LYS A 287 3.34 6.32 -21.33
N TRP A 288 2.24 6.76 -21.95
CA TRP A 288 1.02 7.11 -21.24
C TRP A 288 0.32 5.90 -20.62
N VAL A 289 0.27 4.77 -21.34
CA VAL A 289 -0.24 3.51 -20.78
C VAL A 289 0.62 3.10 -19.59
N GLN A 290 1.95 3.18 -19.72
CA GLN A 290 2.87 2.93 -18.61
C GLN A 290 2.57 3.84 -17.41
N GLU A 291 2.58 5.17 -17.55
CA GLU A 291 2.30 6.10 -16.44
C GLU A 291 0.96 5.82 -15.76
N ARG A 292 -0.10 5.57 -16.54
CA ARG A 292 -1.44 5.29 -16.01
C ARG A 292 -1.50 3.97 -15.25
N THR A 293 -0.77 2.96 -15.70
CA THR A 293 -0.68 1.67 -15.04
C THR A 293 0.07 1.75 -13.70
N TYR A 294 1.12 2.57 -13.61
CA TYR A 294 1.91 2.73 -12.39
C TYR A 294 1.23 3.62 -11.34
N TYR A 295 0.58 4.72 -11.77
CA TYR A 295 -0.03 5.70 -10.86
C TYR A 295 -1.21 5.14 -10.06
N HIS A 296 -1.93 4.14 -10.58
CA HIS A 296 -3.07 3.55 -9.88
C HIS A 296 -2.68 2.61 -8.72
N ILE A 297 -1.39 2.31 -8.54
CA ILE A 297 -0.96 1.24 -7.62
C ILE A 297 0.14 1.70 -6.63
N SER A 298 0.82 2.83 -6.88
CA SER A 298 1.78 3.38 -5.93
C SER A 298 1.08 4.02 -4.72
N PHE A 299 0.83 3.23 -3.69
CA PHE A 299 0.45 3.76 -2.37
C PHE A 299 1.72 4.23 -1.65
N GLU A 300 2.04 5.52 -1.76
CA GLU A 300 2.93 6.17 -0.78
C GLU A 300 2.09 6.70 0.36
N ARG A 301 1.99 5.91 1.44
CA ARG A 301 1.48 6.38 2.72
C ARG A 301 2.64 6.51 3.67
N ASP A 302 2.91 7.76 4.02
CA ASP A 302 4.03 8.17 4.85
C ASP A 302 3.71 7.94 6.34
N TYR A 303 4.72 7.93 7.20
CA TYR A 303 4.53 7.81 8.65
C TYR A 303 3.59 8.88 9.25
N ARG A 304 3.37 9.97 8.52
CA ARG A 304 2.40 11.02 8.83
C ARG A 304 0.97 10.48 9.02
N SER A 305 0.63 9.32 8.46
CA SER A 305 -0.68 8.69 8.70
C SER A 305 -0.88 8.20 10.15
N TYR A 306 0.19 8.06 10.95
CA TYR A 306 0.14 7.54 12.32
C TYR A 306 0.00 8.59 13.40
N PHE A 307 0.32 9.84 13.10
CA PHE A 307 0.30 10.93 14.07
C PHE A 307 -0.99 11.76 13.93
N PRO A 308 -1.50 12.33 15.04
CA PRO A 308 -2.71 13.17 15.01
C PRO A 308 -2.45 14.48 14.26
N VAL A 309 -3.50 15.06 13.68
CA VAL A 309 -3.41 16.35 12.96
C VAL A 309 -3.03 17.49 13.89
N ALA A 310 -3.52 17.44 15.13
CA ALA A 310 -3.36 18.48 16.13
C ALA A 310 -2.96 17.87 17.47
N VAL A 311 -2.35 18.71 18.30
CA VAL A 311 -1.96 18.38 19.67
C VAL A 311 -2.46 19.48 20.59
N THR A 312 -2.97 19.10 21.75
CA THR A 312 -3.37 20.05 22.79
C THR A 312 -2.13 20.54 23.52
N THR A 313 -1.87 21.84 23.46
CA THR A 313 -0.82 22.52 24.23
C THR A 313 -1.40 23.28 25.41
N ILE A 314 -0.60 23.44 26.46
CA ILE A 314 -0.92 24.27 27.62
C ILE A 314 -0.14 25.57 27.49
N GLN A 315 -0.83 26.65 27.10
CA GLN A 315 -0.26 28.00 26.99
C GLN A 315 -0.92 28.89 28.05
N GLU A 316 -0.13 29.52 28.93
CA GLU A 316 -0.62 30.41 30.00
C GLU A 316 -1.70 29.76 30.90
N GLY A 317 -1.64 28.45 31.11
CA GLY A 317 -2.62 27.70 31.90
C GLY A 317 -3.94 27.40 31.19
N LYS A 318 -4.03 27.66 29.88
CA LYS A 318 -5.18 27.29 29.04
C LYS A 318 -4.80 26.23 28.02
N GLU A 319 -5.72 25.29 27.80
CA GLU A 319 -5.61 24.29 26.75
C GLU A 319 -5.92 24.92 25.39
N LYS A 320 -5.02 24.72 24.42
CA LYS A 320 -5.19 25.17 23.04
C LYS A 320 -4.68 24.11 22.07
N ALA A 321 -5.53 23.73 21.11
CA ALA A 321 -5.12 22.84 20.04
C ALA A 321 -4.24 23.60 19.03
N ILE A 322 -3.06 23.07 18.72
CA ILE A 322 -2.19 23.57 17.66
C ILE A 322 -1.91 22.46 16.65
N GLN A 323 -1.45 22.84 15.46
CA GLN A 323 -1.04 21.86 14.46
C GLN A 323 0.19 21.10 14.92
N LEU A 324 0.25 19.81 14.61
CA LEU A 324 1.44 19.03 14.97
C LEU A 324 2.72 19.60 14.34
N ALA A 325 2.62 20.18 13.14
CA ALA A 325 3.75 20.81 12.46
C ALA A 325 4.24 22.10 13.14
N GLU A 326 3.41 22.72 13.99
CA GLU A 326 3.75 23.92 14.75
C GLU A 326 4.35 23.59 16.12
N LEU A 327 4.33 22.32 16.54
CA LEU A 327 4.85 21.88 17.82
C LEU A 327 6.38 22.05 17.91
N GLN A 328 6.83 22.80 18.90
CA GLN A 328 8.25 23.13 19.13
C GLN A 328 8.81 22.47 20.38
N VAL A 329 10.14 22.39 20.44
CA VAL A 329 10.84 21.96 21.66
C VAL A 329 10.60 22.98 22.77
N GLY A 330 10.23 22.50 23.95
CA GLY A 330 9.83 23.31 25.11
C GLY A 330 8.32 23.51 25.24
N ASP A 331 7.52 23.15 24.22
CA ASP A 331 6.07 23.21 24.34
C ASP A 331 5.56 22.20 25.37
N ARG A 332 4.61 22.64 26.19
CA ARG A 332 3.88 21.79 27.12
C ARG A 332 2.64 21.23 26.44
N ILE A 333 2.54 19.93 26.36
CA ILE A 333 1.42 19.22 25.74
C ILE A 333 0.64 18.45 26.79
N LEU A 334 -0.68 18.39 26.59
CA LEU A 334 -1.59 17.56 27.34
C LEU A 334 -1.94 16.35 26.48
N VAL A 335 -1.65 15.15 26.98
CA VAL A 335 -2.01 13.88 26.31
C VAL A 335 -2.99 13.13 27.18
N ARG A 336 -4.21 12.95 26.68
CA ARG A 336 -5.30 12.29 27.40
C ARG A 336 -5.29 10.78 27.20
N ASN A 337 -6.15 10.10 27.95
CA ASN A 337 -6.39 8.67 27.77
C ASN A 337 -6.73 8.36 26.30
N ASN A 338 -6.08 7.34 25.75
CA ASN A 338 -6.13 6.88 24.37
C ASN A 338 -5.56 7.84 23.31
N GLU A 339 -4.95 8.96 23.68
CA GLU A 339 -4.25 9.82 22.74
C GLU A 339 -2.82 9.31 22.48
N ILE A 340 -2.33 9.57 21.27
CA ILE A 340 -0.97 9.22 20.85
C ILE A 340 -0.02 10.33 21.27
N ILE A 341 1.12 9.94 21.83
CA ILE A 341 2.20 10.84 22.20
C ILE A 341 2.93 11.26 20.93
N PRO A 342 2.87 12.54 20.55
CA PRO A 342 3.26 12.98 19.21
C PRO A 342 4.77 13.16 19.02
N ALA A 343 5.50 13.40 20.11
CA ALA A 343 6.89 13.82 20.11
C ALA A 343 7.64 13.19 21.29
N ASP A 344 8.97 13.12 21.22
CA ASP A 344 9.75 12.69 22.39
C ASP A 344 9.67 13.79 23.44
N ALA A 345 9.10 13.48 24.60
CA ALA A 345 8.74 14.46 25.61
C ALA A 345 9.04 13.94 27.02
N VAL A 346 9.24 14.84 27.99
CA VAL A 346 9.50 14.47 29.39
C VAL A 346 8.22 14.60 30.20
N LEU A 347 7.96 13.61 31.07
CA LEU A 347 6.81 13.61 31.96
C LEU A 347 6.91 14.67 33.06
N LEU A 348 5.99 15.65 33.04
CA LEU A 348 5.88 16.70 34.04
C LEU A 348 4.83 16.38 35.11
N HIS A 349 3.68 15.81 34.72
CA HIS A 349 2.57 15.52 35.61
C HIS A 349 1.75 14.31 35.18
N GLY A 350 1.14 13.62 36.16
CA GLY A 350 0.28 12.45 35.98
C GLY A 350 1.02 11.11 35.97
N GLU A 351 0.25 10.01 36.02
CA GLU A 351 0.77 8.65 35.90
C GLU A 351 0.82 8.19 34.43
N ALA A 352 2.04 8.13 33.87
CA ALA A 352 2.22 7.68 32.50
C ALA A 352 2.20 6.15 32.43
N CYS A 353 1.24 5.62 31.69
CA CYS A 353 1.15 4.21 31.35
C CYS A 353 0.96 4.12 29.85
N VAL A 354 2.07 3.88 29.15
CA VAL A 354 2.16 4.07 27.71
C VAL A 354 2.14 2.72 27.01
N ASP A 355 1.11 2.49 26.22
CA ASP A 355 1.02 1.33 25.35
C ASP A 355 1.77 1.60 24.04
N PHE A 356 2.82 0.82 23.82
CA PHE A 356 3.57 0.82 22.58
C PHE A 356 3.16 -0.33 21.66
N SER A 357 2.10 -1.09 21.93
CA SER A 357 1.65 -2.20 21.08
C SER A 357 1.48 -1.80 19.61
N PHE A 358 1.07 -0.56 19.38
CA PHE A 358 0.92 0.03 18.05
C PHE A 358 2.24 0.24 17.30
N VAL A 359 3.36 0.35 18.00
CA VAL A 359 4.70 0.65 17.46
C VAL A 359 5.64 -0.55 17.59
N THR A 360 5.53 -1.27 18.69
CA THR A 360 6.43 -2.32 19.13
C THR A 360 5.79 -3.70 19.07
N GLY A 361 4.48 -3.80 18.77
CA GLY A 361 3.74 -5.08 18.81
C GLY A 361 3.60 -5.69 20.21
N GLU A 362 4.39 -5.25 21.20
CA GLU A 362 4.35 -5.73 22.57
C GLU A 362 3.12 -5.15 23.28
N SER A 363 2.25 -6.04 23.76
CA SER A 363 0.97 -5.67 24.37
C SER A 363 1.09 -5.20 25.83
N LYS A 364 2.31 -5.12 26.38
CA LYS A 364 2.52 -4.76 27.79
C LYS A 364 2.81 -3.25 27.90
N PRO A 365 1.91 -2.46 28.48
CA PRO A 365 2.15 -1.03 28.69
C PRO A 365 3.37 -0.78 29.57
N ILE A 366 4.14 0.25 29.23
CA ILE A 366 5.31 0.68 29.98
C ILE A 366 4.90 1.83 30.90
N THR A 367 5.15 1.69 32.20
CA THR A 367 4.96 2.77 33.16
C THR A 367 6.18 3.68 33.20
N LYS A 368 5.94 4.98 33.31
CA LYS A 368 6.97 6.02 33.37
C LYS A 368 6.76 6.93 34.55
N ILE A 369 7.85 7.29 35.23
CA ILE A 369 7.83 8.19 36.39
C ILE A 369 8.17 9.61 35.99
N LEU A 370 7.81 10.57 36.85
CA LEU A 370 8.08 12.00 36.63
C LEU A 370 9.56 12.25 36.31
N GLY A 371 9.82 13.08 35.30
CA GLY A 371 11.16 13.41 34.82
C GLY A 371 11.76 12.43 33.81
N GLU A 372 11.11 11.30 33.53
CA GLU A 372 11.56 10.40 32.46
C GLU A 372 11.12 10.88 31.07
N VAL A 373 11.93 10.53 30.06
CA VAL A 373 11.57 10.71 28.65
C VAL A 373 10.59 9.61 28.23
N ILE A 374 9.53 10.05 27.58
CA ILE A 374 8.52 9.26 26.90
C ILE A 374 8.69 9.48 25.40
N TYR A 375 8.83 8.39 24.66
CA TYR A 375 9.07 8.44 23.22
C TYR A 375 7.77 8.63 22.43
N ALA A 376 7.89 9.27 21.26
CA ALA A 376 6.79 9.44 20.33
C ALA A 376 6.21 8.08 19.87
N GLY A 377 4.90 8.07 19.55
CA GLY A 377 4.16 6.93 19.01
C GLY A 377 3.49 6.02 20.06
N GLY A 378 3.84 6.16 21.34
CA GLY A 378 3.13 5.47 22.42
C GLY A 378 1.74 6.06 22.67
N ARG A 379 0.77 5.23 23.07
CA ARG A 379 -0.58 5.67 23.42
C ARG A 379 -0.75 5.70 24.93
N GLN A 380 -1.20 6.82 25.50
CA GLN A 380 -1.43 6.91 26.93
C GLN A 380 -2.69 6.11 27.31
N MET A 381 -2.59 5.21 28.29
CA MET A 381 -3.68 4.31 28.71
C MET A 381 -4.34 4.70 30.02
N ALA A 382 -3.66 5.48 30.86
CA ALA A 382 -4.14 5.87 32.18
C ALA A 382 -4.79 7.28 32.15
N GLU A 383 -4.62 8.06 33.21
CA GLU A 383 -5.09 9.44 33.29
C GLU A 383 -4.36 10.36 32.30
N ALA A 384 -4.85 11.60 32.16
CA ALA A 384 -4.19 12.59 31.32
C ALA A 384 -2.82 12.95 31.91
N ILE A 385 -1.83 13.09 31.04
CA ILE A 385 -0.45 13.43 31.41
C ILE A 385 -0.03 14.75 30.77
N GLU A 386 0.77 15.51 31.50
CA GLU A 386 1.42 16.71 30.98
C GLU A 386 2.87 16.38 30.61
N LEU A 387 3.27 16.75 29.40
CA LEU A 387 4.58 16.46 28.85
C LEU A 387 5.25 17.74 28.34
N GLU A 388 6.56 17.83 28.45
CA GLU A 388 7.36 18.88 27.80
C GLU A 388 8.12 18.30 26.61
N VAL A 389 7.92 18.86 25.42
CA VAL A 389 8.55 18.37 24.19
C VAL A 389 10.06 18.60 24.24
N VAL A 390 10.84 17.54 24.10
CA VAL A 390 12.32 17.60 24.09
C VAL A 390 12.89 17.46 22.68
N LYS A 391 12.20 16.71 21.79
CA LYS A 391 12.52 16.65 20.37
C LYS A 391 11.25 16.79 19.55
N SER A 392 11.34 17.55 18.45
CA SER A 392 10.25 17.66 17.50
C SER A 392 9.90 16.29 16.88
N VAL A 393 8.69 16.17 16.35
CA VAL A 393 8.18 14.94 15.70
C VAL A 393 9.12 14.40 14.64
N SER A 394 9.69 15.28 13.81
CA SER A 394 10.62 14.91 12.73
C SER A 394 11.95 14.36 13.25
N GLN A 395 12.32 14.68 14.48
CA GLN A 395 13.58 14.28 15.12
C GLN A 395 13.39 13.22 16.21
N SER A 396 12.16 12.78 16.45
CA SER A 396 11.83 11.75 17.43
C SER A 396 12.56 10.45 17.12
N TYR A 397 12.78 9.63 18.14
CA TYR A 397 13.44 8.33 17.99
C TYR A 397 12.75 7.46 16.92
N LEU A 398 11.42 7.42 16.97
CA LEU A 398 10.58 6.63 16.09
C LEU A 398 10.62 7.16 14.65
N THR A 399 10.50 8.47 14.46
CA THR A 399 10.61 9.07 13.12
C THR A 399 12.02 8.91 12.55
N LYS A 400 13.08 8.94 13.37
CA LYS A 400 14.44 8.62 12.90
C LYS A 400 14.58 7.16 12.46
N LEU A 401 13.90 6.23 13.11
CA LEU A 401 13.89 4.82 12.71
C LEU A 401 13.23 4.65 11.32
N TRP A 402 12.13 5.37 11.06
CA TRP A 402 11.40 5.33 9.78
C TRP A 402 12.03 6.18 8.66
N ASN A 403 12.52 7.37 9.00
CA ASN A 403 13.07 8.37 8.08
C ASN A 403 14.59 8.43 8.04
N ASN A 404 15.31 7.41 8.51
CA ASN A 404 16.75 7.40 8.30
C ASN A 404 17.02 7.33 6.78
N ASP A 405 17.31 8.48 6.18
CA ASP A 405 17.63 8.64 4.76
C ASP A 405 19.00 8.02 4.43
N ASN A 406 19.80 7.71 5.45
CA ASN A 406 21.02 6.91 5.30
C ASN A 406 20.73 5.49 4.75
N TYR A 407 19.51 4.97 4.91
CA TYR A 407 19.08 3.72 4.27
C TYR A 407 18.59 3.91 2.83
N LYS A 408 18.24 5.14 2.40
CA LYS A 408 17.90 5.45 1.00
C LYS A 408 19.14 5.60 0.11
N GLN A 409 20.33 5.75 0.70
CA GLN A 409 21.49 6.29 -0.01
C GLN A 409 22.33 5.25 -0.75
N TYR A 410 22.10 3.95 -0.54
CA TYR A 410 22.51 2.96 -1.55
C TYR A 410 21.47 2.98 -2.66
N ASP A 411 21.67 3.93 -3.57
CA ASP A 411 21.39 3.84 -5.01
C ASP A 411 20.83 2.45 -5.36
N ARG A 412 19.50 2.25 -5.20
CA ARG A 412 18.80 1.02 -5.62
C ARG A 412 18.78 1.02 -7.15
N GLN A 413 19.97 1.03 -7.77
CA GLN A 413 20.19 0.62 -9.14
C GLN A 413 20.18 -0.89 -9.16
N PHE A 414 19.03 -1.49 -8.82
CA PHE A 414 18.74 -2.79 -9.37
C PHE A 414 18.79 -2.59 -10.89
N GLN A 415 19.86 -3.07 -11.53
CA GLN A 415 19.97 -3.00 -12.98
C GLN A 415 18.92 -3.95 -13.52
N THR A 416 17.75 -3.41 -13.83
CA THR A 416 16.70 -4.17 -14.51
C THR A 416 17.30 -4.82 -15.74
N PHE A 417 16.82 -6.01 -16.08
CA PHE A 417 17.29 -6.77 -17.25
C PHE A 417 17.33 -5.89 -18.52
N ILE A 418 16.33 -5.02 -18.67
CA ILE A 418 16.24 -4.05 -19.77
C ILE A 418 17.42 -3.07 -19.74
N SER A 419 17.76 -2.49 -18.58
CA SER A 419 18.86 -1.52 -18.45
C SER A 419 20.20 -2.14 -18.87
N TYR A 420 20.48 -3.37 -18.46
CA TYR A 420 21.68 -4.11 -18.84
C TYR A 420 21.75 -4.35 -20.36
N ILE A 421 20.66 -4.83 -20.95
CA ILE A 421 20.59 -5.12 -22.39
C ILE A 421 20.68 -3.86 -23.24
N SER A 422 20.05 -2.77 -22.79
CA SER A 422 19.97 -1.50 -23.53
C SER A 422 21.34 -1.01 -23.97
N LYS A 423 22.33 -1.07 -23.07
CA LYS A 423 23.70 -0.64 -23.35
C LYS A 423 24.33 -1.42 -24.51
N TYR A 424 24.26 -2.75 -24.47
CA TYR A 424 24.89 -3.59 -25.49
C TYR A 424 24.11 -3.56 -26.80
N PHE A 425 22.78 -3.49 -26.72
CA PHE A 425 21.91 -3.41 -27.89
C PHE A 425 22.18 -2.16 -28.73
N THR A 426 22.31 -0.98 -28.10
CA THR A 426 22.64 0.26 -28.82
C THR A 426 23.98 0.18 -29.54
N ILE A 427 25.01 -0.37 -28.90
CA ILE A 427 26.35 -0.51 -29.49
C ILE A 427 26.30 -1.48 -30.67
N ALA A 428 25.68 -2.65 -30.50
CA ALA A 428 25.54 -3.65 -31.56
C ALA A 428 24.78 -3.07 -32.76
N LEU A 429 23.70 -2.34 -32.52
CA LEU A 429 22.90 -1.70 -33.57
C LEU A 429 23.72 -0.70 -34.39
N LEU A 430 24.47 0.19 -33.73
CA LEU A 430 25.29 1.18 -34.43
C LEU A 430 26.40 0.51 -35.26
N LEU A 431 27.02 -0.55 -34.74
CA LEU A 431 28.00 -1.34 -35.49
C LEU A 431 27.39 -1.98 -36.73
N ILE A 432 26.19 -2.58 -36.61
CA ILE A 432 25.49 -3.17 -37.76
C ILE A 432 25.16 -2.10 -38.80
N ALA A 433 24.60 -0.95 -38.38
CA ALA A 433 24.25 0.14 -39.28
C ALA A 433 25.48 0.65 -40.05
N ILE A 434 26.58 0.95 -39.35
CA ILE A 434 27.83 1.44 -39.97
C ILE A 434 28.43 0.37 -40.89
N SER A 435 28.48 -0.89 -40.46
CA SER A 435 29.03 -1.98 -41.27
C SER A 435 28.25 -2.19 -42.58
N ALA A 436 26.92 -2.11 -42.53
CA ALA A 436 26.06 -2.20 -43.70
C ALA A 436 26.30 -1.02 -44.65
N THR A 437 26.43 0.21 -44.13
CA THR A 437 26.77 1.39 -44.93
C THR A 437 28.11 1.24 -45.62
N VAL A 438 29.15 0.81 -44.89
CA VAL A 438 30.49 0.61 -45.45
C VAL A 438 30.47 -0.47 -46.54
N PHE A 439 29.77 -1.58 -46.33
CA PHE A 439 29.66 -2.66 -47.31
C PHE A 439 29.08 -2.18 -48.66
N TRP A 440 27.94 -1.48 -48.62
CA TRP A 440 27.30 -0.96 -49.84
C TRP A 440 28.07 0.20 -50.48
N MET A 441 28.73 1.02 -49.68
CA MET A 441 29.59 2.11 -50.18
C MET A 441 30.82 1.55 -50.92
N VAL A 442 31.43 0.46 -50.42
CA VAL A 442 32.50 -0.27 -51.13
C VAL A 442 31.96 -0.92 -52.42
N GLY A 443 30.73 -1.41 -52.40
CA GLY A 443 30.02 -1.93 -53.58
C GLY A 443 29.60 -0.86 -54.61
N GLN A 444 29.94 0.41 -54.42
CA GLN A 444 29.58 1.57 -55.27
C GLN A 444 28.06 1.81 -55.43
N ASP A 445 27.24 1.42 -54.46
CA ASP A 445 25.79 1.72 -54.45
C ASP A 445 25.45 2.65 -53.27
N PRO A 446 25.65 3.98 -53.41
CA PRO A 446 25.44 4.93 -52.32
C PRO A 446 23.97 5.02 -51.90
N ASN A 447 23.03 4.79 -52.83
CA ASN A 447 21.60 4.81 -52.53
C ASN A 447 21.24 3.66 -51.58
N LYS A 448 21.74 2.45 -51.85
CA LYS A 448 21.56 1.32 -50.93
C LYS A 448 22.30 1.52 -49.61
N ALA A 449 23.47 2.15 -49.60
CA ALA A 449 24.20 2.44 -48.36
C ALA A 449 23.41 3.34 -47.40
N TRP A 450 22.81 4.42 -47.92
CA TRP A 450 21.93 5.31 -47.16
C TRP A 450 20.60 4.64 -46.77
N GLY A 451 20.02 3.86 -47.69
CA GLY A 451 18.82 3.06 -47.44
C GLY A 451 19.02 2.06 -46.31
N ALA A 452 20.11 1.29 -46.32
CA ALA A 452 20.44 0.31 -45.30
C ALA A 452 20.73 0.95 -43.94
N PHE A 453 21.49 2.06 -43.90
CA PHE A 453 21.77 2.78 -42.66
C PHE A 453 20.50 3.22 -41.95
N THR A 454 19.61 3.87 -42.71
CA THR A 454 18.35 4.40 -42.17
C THR A 454 17.38 3.28 -41.81
N ALA A 455 17.24 2.25 -42.66
CA ALA A 455 16.38 1.10 -42.39
C ALA A 455 16.79 0.34 -41.13
N VAL A 456 18.09 0.12 -40.91
CA VAL A 456 18.61 -0.56 -39.71
C VAL A 456 18.25 0.20 -38.44
N LEU A 457 18.41 1.52 -38.42
CA LEU A 457 18.09 2.34 -37.24
C LEU A 457 16.59 2.44 -36.97
N ILE A 458 15.75 2.38 -38.01
CA ILE A 458 14.29 2.39 -37.88
C ILE A 458 13.79 1.06 -37.33
N ILE A 459 14.18 -0.06 -37.97
CA ILE A 459 13.59 -1.37 -37.65
C ILE A 459 14.05 -1.92 -36.31
N ALA A 460 15.26 -1.55 -35.90
CA ALA A 460 15.80 -2.00 -34.64
C ALA A 460 15.24 -1.23 -33.44
N CYS A 461 14.21 -0.39 -33.58
CA CYS A 461 13.56 0.20 -32.42
C CYS A 461 13.16 -0.93 -31.45
N PRO A 462 13.68 -0.95 -30.22
CA PRO A 462 13.31 -1.93 -29.21
C PRO A 462 11.97 -1.54 -28.55
N CYS A 463 11.06 -0.96 -29.33
CA CYS A 463 9.77 -0.43 -28.90
C CYS A 463 8.97 -1.51 -28.16
N ALA A 464 8.90 -2.73 -28.71
CA ALA A 464 8.19 -3.83 -28.09
C ALA A 464 8.93 -4.41 -26.86
N LEU A 465 10.26 -4.35 -26.85
CA LEU A 465 11.08 -4.74 -25.69
C LEU A 465 10.87 -3.79 -24.51
N ALA A 466 10.86 -2.48 -24.76
CA ALA A 466 10.62 -1.47 -23.74
C ALA A 466 9.24 -1.62 -23.07
N LEU A 467 8.23 -2.06 -23.83
CA LEU A 467 6.88 -2.28 -23.31
C LEU A 467 6.70 -3.61 -22.58
N SER A 468 7.49 -4.63 -22.91
CA SER A 468 7.26 -5.97 -22.36
C SER A 468 7.30 -6.02 -20.83
N SER A 469 8.27 -5.40 -20.17
CA SER A 469 8.38 -5.46 -18.71
C SER A 469 7.21 -4.74 -18.01
N PRO A 470 6.88 -3.47 -18.35
CA PRO A 470 5.71 -2.79 -17.81
C PRO A 470 4.41 -3.61 -17.88
N PHE A 471 4.12 -4.24 -19.01
CA PHE A 471 2.89 -5.05 -19.17
C PHE A 471 2.92 -6.34 -18.36
N THR A 472 4.05 -7.06 -18.33
CA THR A 472 4.21 -8.29 -17.54
C THR A 472 4.09 -7.99 -16.05
N LEU A 473 4.84 -7.00 -15.57
CA LEU A 473 4.88 -6.65 -14.14
C LEU A 473 3.54 -6.06 -13.68
N SER A 474 2.86 -5.27 -14.53
CA SER A 474 1.49 -4.83 -14.26
C SER A 474 0.50 -5.98 -14.12
N ALA A 475 0.55 -6.96 -15.03
CA ALA A 475 -0.32 -8.13 -14.94
C ALA A 475 -0.02 -8.94 -13.67
N ALA A 476 1.25 -9.07 -13.29
CA ALA A 476 1.66 -9.75 -12.06
C ALA A 476 1.18 -9.01 -10.80
N LEU A 477 1.31 -7.69 -10.77
CA LEU A 477 0.84 -6.84 -9.68
C LEU A 477 -0.67 -6.97 -9.49
N SER A 478 -1.45 -6.96 -10.57
CA SER A 478 -2.89 -7.19 -10.51
C SER A 478 -3.26 -8.58 -9.99
N VAL A 479 -2.42 -9.60 -10.20
CA VAL A 479 -2.62 -10.95 -9.64
C VAL A 479 -2.33 -10.95 -8.15
N PHE A 480 -1.26 -10.28 -7.70
CA PHE A 480 -0.93 -10.15 -6.29
C PHE A 480 -2.04 -9.44 -5.50
N ASP A 481 -2.51 -8.29 -5.98
CA ASP A 481 -3.56 -7.52 -5.31
C ASP A 481 -4.85 -8.34 -5.10
N ARG A 482 -5.27 -9.10 -6.13
CA ARG A 482 -6.45 -9.99 -6.05
C ARG A 482 -6.26 -11.13 -5.06
N ASN A 483 -5.02 -11.49 -4.77
CA ASN A 483 -4.66 -12.53 -3.82
C ASN A 483 -4.21 -11.98 -2.45
N LYS A 484 -4.51 -10.70 -2.18
CA LYS A 484 -4.23 -10.02 -0.90
C LYS A 484 -2.74 -9.87 -0.59
N PHE A 485 -1.93 -9.75 -1.63
CA PHE A 485 -0.53 -9.37 -1.55
C PHE A 485 -0.35 -8.04 -2.29
N TYR A 486 -0.07 -6.97 -1.55
CA TYR A 486 -0.06 -5.61 -2.05
C TYR A 486 1.38 -5.15 -2.21
N VAL A 487 1.86 -5.04 -3.44
CA VAL A 487 3.26 -4.66 -3.72
C VAL A 487 3.33 -3.18 -4.11
N LYS A 488 4.29 -2.45 -3.54
CA LYS A 488 4.38 -0.98 -3.68
C LYS A 488 4.78 -0.53 -5.09
N ASN A 489 5.70 -1.25 -5.73
CA ASN A 489 6.20 -0.94 -7.06
C ASN A 489 6.53 -2.21 -7.86
N THR A 490 6.71 -2.07 -9.17
CA THR A 490 7.06 -3.19 -10.05
C THR A 490 8.46 -3.74 -9.81
N ASP A 491 9.39 -2.89 -9.36
CA ASP A 491 10.77 -3.27 -9.08
C ASP A 491 10.86 -4.32 -7.97
N ALA A 492 9.97 -4.22 -6.96
CA ALA A 492 9.87 -5.23 -5.90
C ALA A 492 9.52 -6.63 -6.44
N ILE A 493 8.82 -6.75 -7.58
CA ILE A 493 8.52 -8.04 -8.21
C ILE A 493 9.80 -8.66 -8.82
N GLU A 494 10.62 -7.84 -9.49
CA GLU A 494 11.90 -8.30 -10.03
C GLU A 494 12.89 -8.64 -8.91
N GLN A 495 12.92 -7.84 -7.84
CA GLN A 495 13.69 -8.13 -6.64
C GLN A 495 13.23 -9.46 -6.00
N MET A 496 11.92 -9.67 -5.84
CA MET A 496 11.35 -10.92 -5.33
C MET A 496 11.76 -12.15 -6.14
N ALA A 497 11.89 -12.00 -7.46
CA ALA A 497 12.37 -13.08 -8.32
C ALA A 497 13.86 -13.40 -8.13
N ALA A 498 14.67 -12.40 -7.76
CA ALA A 498 16.11 -12.51 -7.54
C ALA A 498 16.50 -13.00 -6.13
N ILE A 499 15.58 -12.95 -5.17
CA ILE A 499 15.81 -13.40 -3.78
C ILE A 499 16.35 -14.84 -3.74
N ASP A 500 17.36 -15.03 -2.89
CA ASP A 500 17.93 -16.33 -2.53
C ASP A 500 17.84 -16.60 -1.01
N THR A 501 17.78 -15.56 -0.19
CA THR A 501 17.81 -15.63 1.27
C THR A 501 16.52 -15.04 1.84
N ILE A 502 15.83 -15.78 2.70
CA ILE A 502 14.58 -15.33 3.33
C ILE A 502 14.75 -15.34 4.85
N ILE A 503 14.56 -14.17 5.45
CA ILE A 503 14.63 -13.95 6.88
C ILE A 503 13.23 -13.66 7.39
N PHE A 504 12.76 -14.49 8.32
CA PHE A 504 11.48 -14.29 9.00
C PHE A 504 11.71 -13.59 10.34
N ASP A 505 10.85 -12.64 10.69
CA ASP A 505 10.62 -12.29 12.08
C ASP A 505 9.70 -13.33 12.73
N LYS A 506 9.77 -13.45 14.06
CA LYS A 506 8.89 -14.36 14.79
C LYS A 506 7.52 -13.75 15.05
N THR A 507 7.49 -12.57 15.66
CA THR A 507 6.31 -12.04 16.37
C THR A 507 5.43 -11.28 15.38
N GLY A 508 4.14 -11.62 15.30
CA GLY A 508 3.21 -11.04 14.33
C GLY A 508 3.41 -11.51 12.89
N THR A 509 4.55 -12.16 12.60
CA THR A 509 4.90 -12.67 11.26
C THR A 509 4.58 -14.15 11.12
N ILE A 510 5.37 -15.05 11.71
CA ILE A 510 5.07 -16.50 11.69
C ILE A 510 4.13 -16.90 12.82
N SER A 511 4.07 -16.11 13.89
CA SER A 511 3.04 -16.24 14.92
C SER A 511 1.79 -15.47 14.54
N SER A 512 0.62 -16.05 14.85
CA SER A 512 -0.65 -15.35 14.76
C SER A 512 -0.89 -14.52 16.03
N PRO A 513 -1.59 -13.38 15.95
CA PRO A 513 -2.08 -12.68 17.14
C PRO A 513 -3.19 -13.47 17.87
N SER A 514 -3.77 -14.51 17.26
CA SER A 514 -4.77 -15.38 17.89
C SER A 514 -4.13 -16.46 18.79
N VAL A 515 -4.72 -16.68 19.97
CA VAL A 515 -4.37 -17.76 20.89
C VAL A 515 -5.01 -19.06 20.37
N SER A 516 -4.23 -20.14 20.20
CA SER A 516 -4.76 -21.44 19.71
C SER A 516 -5.22 -22.35 20.84
N GLY A 517 -4.79 -22.09 22.06
CA GLY A 517 -5.05 -22.97 23.19
C GLY A 517 -4.96 -22.20 24.48
N ILE A 518 -6.00 -22.35 25.30
CA ILE A 518 -5.98 -22.02 26.71
C ILE A 518 -6.01 -23.33 27.47
N ALA A 519 -5.02 -23.51 28.34
CA ALA A 519 -5.02 -24.56 29.34
C ALA A 519 -5.11 -23.91 30.72
N PHE A 520 -5.99 -24.40 31.57
CA PHE A 520 -6.04 -23.96 32.97
C PHE A 520 -5.29 -24.95 33.84
N GLU A 521 -4.20 -24.49 34.46
CA GLU A 521 -3.45 -25.21 35.46
C GLU A 521 -3.96 -24.82 36.85
N GLY A 522 -4.74 -25.70 37.47
CA GLY A 522 -5.34 -25.47 38.79
C GLY A 522 -6.70 -26.12 38.93
N PHE A 523 -7.49 -25.65 39.89
CA PHE A 523 -8.84 -26.15 40.13
C PHE A 523 -9.83 -24.99 40.34
N LEU A 524 -10.89 -24.97 39.53
CA LEU A 524 -12.04 -24.07 39.67
C LEU A 524 -13.31 -24.92 39.77
N THR A 525 -14.13 -24.67 40.79
CA THR A 525 -15.48 -25.25 40.88
C THR A 525 -16.40 -24.65 39.82
N GLN A 526 -17.57 -25.25 39.57
CA GLN A 526 -18.54 -24.67 38.62
C GLN A 526 -19.00 -23.28 39.04
N GLU A 527 -19.21 -23.03 40.33
CA GLU A 527 -19.51 -21.70 40.85
C GLU A 527 -18.36 -20.70 40.61
N GLU A 528 -17.12 -21.14 40.79
CA GLU A 528 -15.94 -20.29 40.56
C GLU A 528 -15.72 -19.97 39.08
N LYS A 529 -16.07 -20.89 38.17
CA LYS A 529 -16.06 -20.63 36.73
C LYS A 529 -17.04 -19.51 36.35
N VAL A 530 -18.23 -19.48 36.95
CA VAL A 530 -19.22 -18.41 36.75
C VAL A 530 -18.67 -17.05 37.21
N LEU A 531 -17.97 -17.03 38.35
CA LEU A 531 -17.32 -15.82 38.88
C LEU A 531 -16.21 -15.31 37.95
N VAL A 532 -15.35 -16.21 37.46
CA VAL A 532 -14.24 -15.86 36.55
C VAL A 532 -14.77 -15.38 35.20
N TYR A 533 -15.78 -16.06 34.64
CA TYR A 533 -16.43 -15.65 33.39
C TYR A 533 -17.00 -14.23 33.50
N SER A 534 -17.76 -13.97 34.56
CA SER A 534 -18.40 -12.67 34.80
C SER A 534 -17.38 -11.57 35.03
N ALA A 535 -16.25 -11.88 35.68
CA ALA A 535 -15.13 -10.95 35.81
C ALA A 535 -14.45 -10.65 34.45
N CYS A 536 -14.10 -11.66 33.66
CA CYS A 536 -13.40 -11.47 32.39
C CYS A 536 -14.25 -10.79 31.31
N ARG A 537 -15.58 -10.98 31.30
CA ARG A 537 -16.49 -10.36 30.33
C ARG A 537 -16.47 -8.82 30.37
N ASN A 538 -16.10 -8.23 31.51
CA ASN A 538 -16.01 -6.78 31.66
C ASN A 538 -14.73 -6.17 31.07
N SER A 539 -13.73 -6.98 30.72
CA SER A 539 -12.45 -6.51 30.16
C SER A 539 -12.45 -6.63 28.62
N SER A 540 -11.96 -5.59 27.95
CA SER A 540 -11.72 -5.61 26.50
C SER A 540 -10.40 -6.28 26.11
N HIS A 541 -9.56 -6.65 27.09
CA HIS A 541 -8.24 -7.20 26.85
C HIS A 541 -8.33 -8.54 26.07
N PRO A 542 -7.47 -8.76 25.05
CA PRO A 542 -7.50 -10.00 24.24
C PRO A 542 -7.46 -11.28 25.09
N LEU A 543 -6.58 -11.31 26.09
CA LEU A 543 -6.47 -12.47 27.01
C LEU A 543 -7.76 -12.73 27.79
N SER A 544 -8.45 -11.69 28.26
CA SER A 544 -9.75 -11.82 28.96
C SER A 544 -10.83 -12.37 28.02
N ARG A 545 -10.85 -11.90 26.76
CA ARG A 545 -11.78 -12.41 25.75
C ARG A 545 -11.54 -13.89 25.42
N GLU A 546 -10.28 -14.32 25.39
CA GLU A 546 -9.96 -15.74 25.19
C GLU A 546 -10.36 -16.60 26.41
N ILE A 547 -10.21 -16.10 27.64
CA ILE A 547 -10.73 -16.80 28.84
C ILE A 547 -12.25 -16.94 28.80
N VAL A 548 -12.97 -15.91 28.37
CA VAL A 548 -14.43 -15.94 28.20
C VAL A 548 -14.82 -17.01 27.18
N LYS A 549 -14.13 -17.09 26.03
CA LYS A 549 -14.36 -18.14 25.02
C LYS A 549 -14.06 -19.54 25.55
N TRP A 550 -13.03 -19.70 26.38
CA TRP A 550 -12.66 -21.00 26.96
C TRP A 550 -13.69 -21.49 27.98
N LEU A 551 -14.28 -20.57 28.74
CA LEU A 551 -15.33 -20.82 29.74
C LEU A 551 -16.73 -21.01 29.12
N ASP A 552 -16.82 -21.33 27.82
CA ASP A 552 -18.05 -21.41 27.00
C ASP A 552 -19.32 -21.89 27.73
N HIS A 553 -20.47 -21.34 27.34
CA HIS A 553 -21.81 -21.68 27.87
C HIS A 553 -22.04 -21.39 29.38
N ILE A 554 -21.55 -20.25 29.88
CA ILE A 554 -21.80 -19.79 31.25
C ILE A 554 -22.75 -18.58 31.26
N GLU A 555 -23.82 -18.66 32.07
CA GLU A 555 -24.67 -17.50 32.33
C GLU A 555 -23.93 -16.48 33.23
N PRO A 556 -23.81 -15.21 32.80
CA PRO A 556 -23.14 -14.19 33.59
C PRO A 556 -23.99 -13.78 34.80
N ILE A 557 -23.32 -13.45 35.90
CA ILE A 557 -23.94 -12.86 37.08
C ILE A 557 -23.58 -11.37 37.19
N PRO A 558 -24.47 -10.54 37.76
CA PRO A 558 -24.22 -9.11 37.91
C PRO A 558 -22.98 -8.86 38.79
N VAL A 559 -22.16 -7.91 38.33
CA VAL A 559 -20.93 -7.49 39.01
C VAL A 559 -21.22 -6.23 39.83
N ASP A 560 -20.85 -6.24 41.10
CA ASP A 560 -21.07 -5.09 41.99
C ASP A 560 -20.04 -3.99 41.76
N ARG A 561 -18.78 -4.38 41.57
CA ARG A 561 -17.66 -3.46 41.34
C ARG A 561 -16.61 -4.12 40.45
N TYR A 562 -16.15 -3.39 39.44
CA TYR A 562 -15.07 -3.78 38.55
C TYR A 562 -14.01 -2.68 38.55
N GLU A 563 -12.75 -3.07 38.69
CA GLU A 563 -11.60 -2.18 38.68
C GLU A 563 -10.45 -2.85 37.91
N GLU A 564 -9.92 -2.19 36.88
CA GLU A 564 -8.83 -2.72 36.06
C GLU A 564 -7.55 -1.96 36.38
N LYS A 565 -6.52 -2.68 36.85
CA LYS A 565 -5.18 -2.15 37.08
C LYS A 565 -4.31 -2.41 35.87
N ILE A 566 -4.02 -1.32 35.15
CA ILE A 566 -3.31 -1.37 33.88
C ILE A 566 -1.94 -2.03 34.07
N GLY A 567 -1.63 -3.00 33.21
CA GLY A 567 -0.36 -3.75 33.24
C GLY A 567 -0.26 -4.83 34.34
N GLU A 568 -1.25 -4.92 35.25
CA GLU A 568 -1.27 -5.90 36.33
C GLU A 568 -2.41 -6.92 36.20
N GLY A 569 -3.65 -6.47 36.04
CA GLY A 569 -4.84 -7.34 36.03
C GLY A 569 -6.13 -6.61 36.41
N SER A 570 -7.21 -7.36 36.62
CA SER A 570 -8.52 -6.84 37.05
C SER A 570 -8.93 -7.37 38.43
N ILE A 571 -9.64 -6.53 39.19
CA ILE A 571 -10.28 -6.84 40.46
C ILE A 571 -11.79 -6.70 40.27
N THR A 572 -12.51 -7.77 40.59
CA THR A 572 -13.97 -7.81 40.46
C THR A 572 -14.58 -8.26 41.78
N GLN A 573 -15.62 -7.55 42.21
CA GLN A 573 -16.42 -7.91 43.38
C GLN A 573 -17.80 -8.38 42.95
N ILE A 574 -18.15 -9.60 43.37
CA ILE A 574 -19.43 -10.25 43.06
C ILE A 574 -19.97 -10.87 44.36
N GLY A 575 -20.95 -10.20 44.96
CA GLY A 575 -21.48 -10.50 46.29
C GLY A 575 -20.37 -10.52 47.34
N LYS A 576 -20.12 -11.70 47.92
CA LYS A 576 -19.09 -11.92 48.94
C LYS A 576 -17.72 -12.31 48.38
N TYR A 577 -17.58 -12.43 47.06
CA TYR A 577 -16.37 -12.89 46.41
C TYR A 577 -15.55 -11.72 45.85
N THR A 578 -14.26 -11.72 46.14
CA THR A 578 -13.27 -10.84 45.51
C THR A 578 -12.43 -11.67 44.55
N ILE A 579 -12.56 -11.38 43.26
CA ILE A 579 -11.85 -12.08 42.19
C ILE A 579 -10.73 -11.17 41.68
N LYS A 580 -9.50 -11.68 41.63
CA LYS A 580 -8.34 -11.02 41.01
C LYS A 580 -7.85 -11.86 39.85
N ILE A 581 -7.72 -11.28 38.66
CA ILE A 581 -7.24 -11.96 37.45
C ILE A 581 -6.11 -11.15 36.86
N GLY A 582 -4.91 -11.72 36.73
CA GLY A 582 -3.76 -10.96 36.23
C GLY A 582 -2.40 -11.63 36.40
N SER A 583 -1.35 -10.81 36.49
CA SER A 583 0.04 -11.26 36.66
C SER A 583 0.28 -11.97 37.99
N ALA A 584 1.31 -12.81 38.06
CA ALA A 584 1.69 -13.53 39.28
C ALA A 584 1.88 -12.60 40.50
N ARG A 585 2.50 -11.43 40.29
CA ARG A 585 2.70 -10.42 41.33
C ARG A 585 1.37 -9.84 41.84
N PHE A 586 0.42 -9.62 40.94
CA PHE A 586 -0.87 -9.00 41.27
C PHE A 586 -1.77 -9.87 42.14
N VAL A 587 -1.78 -11.18 41.87
CA VAL A 587 -2.53 -12.17 42.67
C VAL A 587 -1.74 -12.75 43.85
N ASN A 588 -0.50 -12.29 44.09
CA ASN A 588 0.43 -12.86 45.07
C ASN A 588 0.71 -14.37 44.87
N ALA A 589 0.86 -14.81 43.62
CA ALA A 589 1.28 -16.18 43.29
C ALA A 589 2.79 -16.39 43.57
N PRO A 590 3.23 -17.63 43.89
CA PRO A 590 4.63 -17.93 44.17
C PRO A 590 5.57 -17.59 43.00
N LYS A 591 6.72 -16.97 43.30
CA LYS A 591 7.68 -16.36 42.34
C LYS A 591 8.24 -17.26 41.22
N ASN A 592 8.15 -18.59 41.33
CA ASN A 592 8.69 -19.50 40.30
C ASN A 592 7.88 -19.52 38.99
N THR A 593 6.82 -18.72 38.88
CA THR A 593 5.94 -18.66 37.71
C THR A 593 5.89 -17.28 37.05
N GLU A 594 6.98 -16.49 37.13
CA GLU A 594 7.17 -15.23 36.39
C GLU A 594 7.38 -15.46 34.87
N GLU A 595 6.48 -16.19 34.21
CA GLU A 595 6.53 -16.44 32.78
C GLU A 595 5.43 -15.69 32.03
N ALA A 596 5.84 -14.94 30.99
CA ALA A 596 5.04 -13.97 30.24
C ALA A 596 3.87 -14.52 29.40
N SER A 597 3.32 -15.69 29.72
CA SER A 597 2.15 -16.27 29.04
C SER A 597 1.14 -16.93 29.99
N TYR A 598 1.20 -16.60 31.28
CA TYR A 598 0.26 -17.08 32.29
C TYR A 598 -0.59 -15.94 32.85
N VAL A 599 -1.92 -16.15 32.89
CA VAL A 599 -2.88 -15.28 33.58
C VAL A 599 -3.39 -16.01 34.81
N PHE A 600 -3.07 -15.51 36.00
CA PHE A 600 -3.43 -16.14 37.26
C PHE A 600 -4.82 -15.69 37.74
N VAL A 601 -5.50 -16.59 38.43
CA VAL A 601 -6.80 -16.35 39.06
C VAL A 601 -6.69 -16.54 40.56
N SER A 602 -7.18 -15.56 41.32
CA SER A 602 -7.33 -15.64 42.77
C SER A 602 -8.75 -15.26 43.18
N ILE A 603 -9.33 -16.03 44.11
CA ILE A 603 -10.66 -15.80 44.66
C ILE A 603 -10.53 -15.73 46.18
N ASN A 604 -10.96 -14.61 46.78
CA ASN A 604 -10.81 -14.31 48.20
C ASN A 604 -9.36 -14.49 48.68
N ASP A 605 -8.41 -13.90 47.94
CA ASP A 605 -6.96 -13.95 48.17
C ASP A 605 -6.33 -15.36 48.17
N LYS A 606 -7.06 -16.39 47.68
CA LYS A 606 -6.52 -17.72 47.42
C LYS A 606 -6.32 -17.93 45.93
N VAL A 607 -5.07 -18.15 45.52
CA VAL A 607 -4.71 -18.49 44.13
C VAL A 607 -5.33 -19.85 43.77
N LYS A 608 -6.17 -19.86 42.73
CA LYS A 608 -6.90 -21.05 42.25
C LYS A 608 -6.18 -21.77 41.11
N GLY A 609 -5.37 -21.03 40.37
CA GLY A 609 -4.60 -21.54 39.23
C GLY A 609 -4.21 -20.45 38.25
N SER A 610 -3.76 -20.87 37.07
CA SER A 610 -3.37 -19.99 35.97
C SER A 610 -3.80 -20.51 34.61
N PHE A 611 -4.20 -19.61 33.74
CA PHE A 611 -4.40 -19.88 32.32
C PHE A 611 -3.07 -19.75 31.59
N ALA A 612 -2.55 -20.86 31.07
CA ALA A 612 -1.48 -20.88 30.09
C ALA A 612 -2.08 -20.54 28.72
N MET A 613 -1.59 -19.47 28.10
CA MET A 613 -2.04 -19.02 26.77
C MET A 613 -0.97 -19.29 25.74
N GLU A 614 -1.27 -20.16 24.78
CA GLU A 614 -0.33 -20.47 23.71
C GLU A 614 -0.57 -19.60 22.49
N GLN A 615 0.44 -18.78 22.16
CA GLN A 615 0.48 -18.11 20.88
C GLN A 615 0.65 -19.14 19.76
N SER A 616 -0.28 -19.08 18.81
CA SER A 616 -0.36 -20.03 17.70
C SER A 616 0.56 -19.65 16.55
N TRP A 617 1.05 -20.65 15.84
CA TRP A 617 1.72 -20.44 14.55
C TRP A 617 0.66 -20.17 13.48
N ARG A 618 0.98 -19.33 12.49
CA ARG A 618 0.11 -19.15 11.33
C ARG A 618 -0.13 -20.49 10.65
N THR A 619 -1.36 -20.67 10.18
CA THR A 619 -1.80 -21.91 9.54
C THR A 619 -0.94 -22.21 8.32
N GLY A 620 -0.50 -23.47 8.18
CA GLY A 620 0.34 -23.89 7.05
C GLY A 620 1.82 -23.52 7.12
N LEU A 621 2.32 -22.97 8.24
CA LEU A 621 3.73 -22.58 8.42
C LEU A 621 4.71 -23.69 7.99
N SER A 622 4.54 -24.93 8.47
CA SER A 622 5.44 -26.04 8.13
C SER A 622 5.44 -26.36 6.63
N GLY A 623 4.29 -26.22 5.95
CA GLY A 623 4.20 -26.38 4.50
C GLY A 623 4.94 -25.28 3.74
N ILE A 624 4.81 -24.03 4.19
CA ILE A 624 5.51 -22.88 3.62
C ILE A 624 7.03 -23.08 3.72
N ILE A 625 7.53 -23.46 4.90
CA ILE A 625 8.95 -23.67 5.12
C ILE A 625 9.47 -24.85 4.28
N HIS A 626 8.66 -25.91 4.10
CA HIS A 626 9.01 -27.01 3.21
C HIS A 626 9.12 -26.57 1.74
N ASP A 627 8.16 -25.79 1.24
CA ASP A 627 8.14 -25.30 -0.14
C ASP A 627 9.25 -24.27 -0.42
N LEU A 628 9.68 -23.55 0.62
CA LEU A 628 10.76 -22.57 0.57
C LEU A 628 12.14 -23.16 0.92
N LYS A 629 12.29 -24.47 1.09
CA LYS A 629 13.57 -25.12 1.46
C LYS A 629 14.75 -24.87 0.51
N ASN A 630 14.46 -24.43 -0.71
CA ASN A 630 15.48 -24.11 -1.72
C ASN A 630 16.08 -22.71 -1.53
N TYR A 631 15.53 -21.90 -0.64
CA TYR A 631 16.08 -20.61 -0.21
C TYR A 631 16.92 -20.80 1.04
N ASP A 632 17.87 -19.90 1.30
CA ASP A 632 18.57 -19.86 2.59
C ASP A 632 17.63 -19.21 3.63
N LEU A 633 17.07 -20.05 4.51
CA LEU A 633 16.04 -19.64 5.47
C LEU A 633 16.65 -19.30 6.82
N HIS A 634 16.24 -18.17 7.39
CA HIS A 634 16.64 -17.74 8.74
C HIS A 634 15.44 -17.19 9.53
N LEU A 635 15.55 -17.25 10.86
CA LEU A 635 14.58 -16.64 11.78
C LEU A 635 15.32 -15.69 12.71
N ILE A 636 14.81 -14.48 12.84
CA ILE A 636 15.30 -13.49 13.80
C ILE A 636 14.15 -13.08 14.72
N SER A 637 14.40 -12.90 16.01
CA SER A 637 13.38 -12.48 16.97
C SER A 637 13.99 -11.65 18.09
N GLY A 638 13.23 -10.66 18.56
CA GLY A 638 13.50 -9.96 19.82
C GLY A 638 13.17 -10.80 21.06
N ASP A 639 12.30 -11.79 20.91
CA ASP A 639 11.86 -12.64 22.01
C ASP A 639 12.93 -13.65 22.43
N ASN A 640 12.71 -14.27 23.60
CA ASN A 640 13.51 -15.36 24.11
C ASN A 640 13.33 -16.68 23.32
N ASP A 641 14.22 -17.63 23.59
CA ASP A 641 14.38 -18.89 22.86
C ASP A 641 13.46 -20.03 23.35
N ARG A 642 12.41 -19.73 24.13
CA ARG A 642 11.53 -20.73 24.78
C ARG A 642 10.94 -21.80 23.84
N LYS A 643 10.64 -21.44 22.58
CA LYS A 643 10.09 -22.36 21.56
C LYS A 643 11.12 -22.81 20.51
N LYS A 644 12.41 -22.71 20.82
CA LYS A 644 13.48 -23.04 19.89
C LYS A 644 13.42 -24.50 19.42
N GLU A 645 13.11 -25.45 20.30
CA GLU A 645 13.03 -26.87 19.90
C GLU A 645 11.89 -27.14 18.91
N VAL A 646 10.70 -26.56 19.13
CA VAL A 646 9.59 -26.64 18.18
C VAL A 646 9.95 -25.99 16.84
N LEU A 647 10.64 -24.84 16.87
CA LEU A 647 11.09 -24.18 15.64
C LEU A 647 12.16 -24.98 14.88
N LYS A 648 13.01 -25.74 15.57
CA LYS A 648 13.98 -26.65 14.93
C LYS A 648 13.31 -27.83 14.22
N GLU A 649 12.11 -28.23 14.63
CA GLU A 649 11.33 -29.27 13.93
C GLU A 649 10.67 -28.72 12.66
N ILE A 650 10.34 -27.43 12.64
CA ILE A 650 9.69 -26.76 11.52
C ILE A 650 10.72 -26.32 10.47
N PHE A 651 11.84 -25.73 10.92
CA PHE A 651 12.89 -25.19 10.04
C PHE A 651 13.97 -26.23 9.72
N PRO A 652 14.59 -26.15 8.53
CA PRO A 652 15.76 -26.98 8.21
C PRO A 652 16.88 -26.82 9.23
N SER A 653 17.67 -27.87 9.45
CA SER A 653 18.80 -27.84 10.39
C SER A 653 19.91 -26.85 10.01
N THR A 654 19.94 -26.39 8.76
CA THR A 654 20.84 -25.35 8.24
C THR A 654 20.39 -23.94 8.62
N THR A 655 19.14 -23.74 9.08
CA THR A 655 18.58 -22.43 9.43
C THR A 655 19.17 -21.88 10.71
N ARG A 656 19.67 -20.63 10.65
CA ARG A 656 20.06 -19.87 11.83
C ARG A 656 18.82 -19.31 12.53
N LEU A 657 18.58 -19.73 13.77
CA LEU A 657 17.54 -19.20 14.66
C LEU A 657 18.17 -18.25 15.68
N LEU A 658 17.93 -16.95 15.54
CA LEU A 658 18.54 -15.89 16.35
C LEU A 658 17.48 -15.22 17.24
N PHE A 659 17.65 -15.30 18.55
CA PHE A 659 16.72 -14.78 19.57
C PHE A 659 17.35 -13.62 20.35
N ASN A 660 16.56 -12.87 21.11
CA ASN A 660 16.99 -11.71 21.89
C ASN A 660 17.72 -10.63 21.05
N GLN A 661 17.26 -10.39 19.82
CA GLN A 661 17.86 -9.42 18.89
C GLN A 661 17.20 -8.05 18.99
N SER A 662 18.00 -7.01 19.19
CA SER A 662 17.52 -5.62 19.12
C SER A 662 17.20 -5.22 17.67
N PRO A 663 16.40 -4.16 17.42
CA PRO A 663 16.16 -3.65 16.07
C PRO A 663 17.46 -3.34 15.29
N GLN A 664 18.49 -2.82 15.97
CA GLN A 664 19.80 -2.56 15.37
C GLN A 664 20.52 -3.87 15.00
N ASN A 665 20.43 -4.90 15.84
CA ASN A 665 21.02 -6.19 15.51
C ASN A 665 20.38 -6.81 14.26
N LYS A 666 19.05 -6.69 14.11
CA LYS A 666 18.33 -7.17 12.92
C LYS A 666 18.88 -6.53 11.65
N LEU A 667 19.08 -5.21 11.68
CA LEU A 667 19.69 -4.44 10.59
C LEU A 667 21.11 -4.92 10.26
N ASP A 668 21.98 -5.03 11.26
CA ASP A 668 23.38 -5.44 11.07
C ASP A 668 23.47 -6.86 10.47
N ILE A 669 22.55 -7.75 10.85
CA ILE A 669 22.47 -9.11 10.29
C ILE A 669 22.10 -9.07 8.81
N ILE A 670 21.08 -8.29 8.44
CA ILE A 670 20.67 -8.13 7.03
C ILE A 670 21.83 -7.59 6.20
N GLN A 671 22.54 -6.58 6.70
CA GLN A 671 23.67 -6.01 5.99
C GLN A 671 24.78 -7.05 5.78
N ARG A 672 25.09 -7.89 6.78
CA ARG A 672 26.08 -8.97 6.63
C ARG A 672 25.70 -9.99 5.55
N PHE A 673 24.42 -10.34 5.42
CA PHE A 673 23.99 -11.25 4.35
C PHE A 673 24.16 -10.61 2.97
N LYS A 674 23.85 -9.31 2.85
CA LYS A 674 24.04 -8.54 1.61
C LYS A 674 25.51 -8.36 1.25
N ASP A 675 26.37 -8.07 2.22
CA ASP A 675 27.82 -7.91 2.02
C ASP A 675 28.48 -9.23 1.54
N ASN A 676 27.89 -10.38 1.88
CA ASN A 676 28.29 -11.69 1.37
C ASN A 676 27.74 -12.01 -0.04
N GLY A 677 27.03 -11.07 -0.66
CA GLY A 677 26.48 -11.19 -2.01
C GLY A 677 25.10 -11.85 -2.10
N GLY A 678 24.43 -12.11 -0.97
CA GLY A 678 23.06 -12.65 -0.95
C GLY A 678 22.00 -11.59 -1.29
N HIS A 679 20.92 -12.03 -1.94
CA HIS A 679 19.73 -11.22 -2.20
C HIS A 679 18.68 -11.50 -1.13
N VAL A 680 18.52 -10.55 -0.19
CA VAL A 680 17.87 -10.78 1.09
C VAL A 680 16.44 -10.26 1.10
N CYS A 681 15.49 -11.15 1.40
CA CYS A 681 14.13 -10.79 1.74
C CYS A 681 13.94 -10.82 3.27
N MET A 682 13.43 -9.73 3.84
CA MET A 682 12.96 -9.69 5.22
C MET A 682 11.45 -9.76 5.24
N ILE A 683 10.89 -10.63 6.08
CA ILE A 683 9.44 -10.77 6.29
C ILE A 683 9.17 -10.47 7.76
N GLY A 684 8.41 -9.42 8.04
CA GLY A 684 8.19 -8.90 9.40
C GLY A 684 6.76 -8.40 9.61
N ASP A 685 6.43 -7.90 10.79
CA ASP A 685 5.13 -7.26 11.07
C ASP A 685 5.04 -5.82 10.53
N GLY A 686 6.21 -5.23 10.22
CA GLY A 686 6.33 -3.88 9.69
C GLY A 686 6.41 -2.76 10.73
N LEU A 687 6.17 -3.03 12.00
CA LEU A 687 6.22 -2.01 13.04
C LEU A 687 7.59 -2.02 13.71
N ASN A 688 7.98 -3.18 14.24
CA ASN A 688 9.27 -3.41 14.87
C ASN A 688 10.43 -3.47 13.87
N ASP A 689 10.12 -4.01 12.70
CA ASP A 689 11.11 -4.37 11.69
C ASP A 689 11.21 -3.35 10.57
N ALA A 690 10.59 -2.17 10.69
CA ALA A 690 10.56 -1.18 9.63
C ALA A 690 11.96 -0.84 9.08
N GLY A 691 12.95 -0.71 9.97
CA GLY A 691 14.35 -0.52 9.57
C GLY A 691 14.92 -1.72 8.83
N ALA A 692 14.73 -2.93 9.38
CA ALA A 692 15.21 -4.18 8.81
C ALA A 692 14.58 -4.47 7.42
N LEU A 693 13.27 -4.29 7.29
CA LEU A 693 12.51 -4.40 6.04
C LEU A 693 13.03 -3.44 4.98
N LYS A 694 13.36 -2.20 5.37
CA LYS A 694 13.87 -1.18 4.45
C LYS A 694 15.32 -1.45 4.01
N ALA A 695 16.13 -2.07 4.87
CA ALA A 695 17.53 -2.41 4.56
C ALA A 695 17.65 -3.66 3.64
N ALA A 696 16.68 -4.56 3.72
CA ALA A 696 16.58 -5.73 2.85
C ALA A 696 16.45 -5.33 1.37
N ASP A 697 16.77 -6.26 0.47
CA ASP A 697 16.52 -6.07 -0.96
C ASP A 697 15.02 -6.12 -1.27
N LEU A 698 14.27 -6.89 -0.46
CA LEU A 698 12.81 -6.88 -0.44
C LEU A 698 12.29 -6.96 1.00
N GLY A 699 11.51 -5.97 1.43
CA GLY A 699 10.80 -5.98 2.72
C GLY A 699 9.33 -6.32 2.57
N ILE A 700 8.86 -7.43 3.17
CA ILE A 700 7.45 -7.83 3.20
C ILE A 700 6.89 -7.66 4.62
N ALA A 701 5.89 -6.81 4.81
CA ALA A 701 5.15 -6.71 6.07
C ALA A 701 3.92 -7.64 6.05
N VAL A 702 3.75 -8.47 7.06
CA VAL A 702 2.57 -9.33 7.25
C VAL A 702 1.63 -8.64 8.24
N SER A 703 0.39 -8.40 7.84
CA SER A 703 -0.59 -7.69 8.69
C SER A 703 -1.97 -8.38 8.66
N ASP A 704 -2.58 -8.52 9.84
CA ASP A 704 -3.97 -9.00 9.99
C ASP A 704 -5.00 -7.84 9.94
N ASP A 705 -4.55 -6.60 10.10
CA ASP A 705 -5.37 -5.40 9.88
C ASP A 705 -4.75 -4.55 8.78
N ILE A 706 -5.37 -4.57 7.60
CA ILE A 706 -4.95 -3.82 6.41
C ILE A 706 -4.86 -2.30 6.70
N ASN A 707 -5.51 -1.81 7.78
CA ASN A 707 -5.41 -0.42 8.21
C ASN A 707 -4.18 -0.13 9.07
N ASN A 708 -3.56 -1.13 9.69
CA ASN A 708 -2.24 -1.05 10.31
C ASN A 708 -1.19 -1.30 9.22
N PHE A 709 -0.86 -0.22 8.51
CA PHE A 709 0.15 -0.23 7.46
C PHE A 709 1.55 -0.17 8.09
N SER A 710 2.61 -0.45 7.33
CA SER A 710 4.00 -0.22 7.75
C SER A 710 4.73 0.68 6.74
N PRO A 711 5.36 1.79 7.19
CA PRO A 711 6.00 2.75 6.29
C PRO A 711 7.33 2.24 5.70
N GLY A 712 7.88 1.12 6.20
CA GLY A 712 9.21 0.62 5.88
C GLY A 712 9.27 -0.59 4.94
N CYS A 713 8.15 -1.02 4.35
CA CYS A 713 8.08 -2.22 3.52
C CYS A 713 7.91 -1.93 2.02
N ASP A 714 8.35 -2.87 1.18
CA ASP A 714 8.17 -2.88 -0.26
C ASP A 714 6.86 -3.59 -0.66
N ALA A 715 6.35 -4.49 0.19
CA ALA A 715 5.07 -5.16 0.01
C ALA A 715 4.37 -5.47 1.33
N ILE A 716 3.05 -5.60 1.29
CA ILE A 716 2.20 -6.01 2.42
C ILE A 716 1.46 -7.29 2.07
N LEU A 717 1.53 -8.26 2.95
CA LEU A 717 0.82 -9.52 2.86
C LEU A 717 -0.27 -9.59 3.92
N ASP A 718 -1.52 -9.77 3.50
CA ASP A 718 -2.62 -10.08 4.42
C ASP A 718 -2.32 -11.40 5.14
N GLY A 719 -2.42 -11.41 6.46
CA GLY A 719 -2.15 -12.59 7.29
C GLY A 719 -2.97 -13.82 6.90
N ALA A 720 -4.18 -13.65 6.34
CA ALA A 720 -5.00 -14.74 5.82
C ALA A 720 -4.44 -15.35 4.52
N ALA A 721 -3.62 -14.61 3.78
CA ALA A 721 -2.94 -15.07 2.57
C ALA A 721 -1.52 -15.58 2.81
N PHE A 722 -1.06 -15.66 4.07
CA PHE A 722 0.30 -16.10 4.42
C PHE A 722 0.69 -17.46 3.81
N GLN A 723 -0.27 -18.39 3.72
CA GLN A 723 -0.09 -19.70 3.06
C GLN A 723 0.29 -19.62 1.58
N LYS A 724 0.00 -18.50 0.91
CA LYS A 724 0.30 -18.29 -0.50
C LYS A 724 1.72 -17.76 -0.77
N LEU A 725 2.51 -17.56 0.29
CA LEU A 725 3.84 -16.97 0.20
C LEU A 725 4.76 -17.71 -0.80
N PRO A 726 4.89 -19.06 -0.78
CA PRO A 726 5.71 -19.78 -1.76
C PRO A 726 5.26 -19.56 -3.22
N GLN A 727 3.95 -19.48 -3.45
CA GLN A 727 3.35 -19.25 -4.77
C GLN A 727 3.72 -17.86 -5.29
N PHE A 728 3.76 -16.84 -4.43
CA PHE A 728 4.16 -15.49 -4.83
C PHE A 728 5.63 -15.41 -5.26
N PHE A 729 6.54 -16.07 -4.54
CA PHE A 729 7.96 -16.14 -4.95
C PHE A 729 8.12 -16.90 -6.28
N ALA A 730 7.44 -18.04 -6.43
CA ALA A 730 7.48 -18.82 -7.64
C ALA A 730 6.90 -18.06 -8.85
N PHE A 731 5.79 -17.35 -8.64
CA PHE A 731 5.14 -16.54 -9.68
C PHE A 731 5.97 -15.33 -10.08
N SER A 732 6.68 -14.68 -9.15
CA SER A 732 7.64 -13.61 -9.48
C SER A 732 8.73 -14.12 -10.42
N LYS A 733 9.28 -15.31 -10.17
CA LYS A 733 10.23 -15.97 -11.07
C LYS A 733 9.60 -16.29 -12.43
N ASP A 734 8.34 -16.73 -12.46
CA ASP A 734 7.62 -16.97 -13.72
C ASP A 734 7.39 -15.66 -14.50
N ALA A 735 7.06 -14.55 -13.83
CA ALA A 735 6.90 -13.24 -14.45
C ALA A 735 8.21 -12.75 -15.10
N VAL A 736 9.35 -12.86 -14.41
CA VAL A 736 10.66 -12.54 -15.00
C VAL A 736 10.99 -13.47 -16.17
N ARG A 737 10.63 -14.76 -16.12
CA ARG A 737 10.76 -15.66 -17.28
C ARG A 737 9.92 -15.20 -18.48
N VAL A 738 8.72 -14.66 -18.26
CA VAL A 738 7.90 -14.10 -19.35
C VAL A 738 8.62 -12.91 -20.00
N ILE A 739 9.28 -12.05 -19.20
CA ILE A 739 10.11 -10.93 -19.72
C ILE A 739 11.28 -11.45 -20.56
N HIS A 740 11.94 -12.54 -20.14
CA HIS A 740 13.02 -13.13 -20.93
C HIS A 740 12.50 -13.77 -22.23
N LEU A 741 11.36 -14.47 -22.19
CA LEU A 741 10.77 -15.08 -23.39
C LEU A 741 10.30 -14.02 -24.39
N SER A 742 9.67 -12.94 -23.92
CA SER A 742 9.24 -11.85 -24.80
C SER A 742 10.43 -11.13 -25.42
N PHE A 743 11.56 -11.00 -24.71
CA PHE A 743 12.81 -10.50 -25.29
C PHE A 743 13.28 -11.42 -26.44
N CYS A 744 13.29 -12.74 -26.25
CA CYS A 744 13.66 -13.68 -27.31
C CYS A 744 12.75 -13.55 -28.54
N ILE A 745 11.44 -13.39 -28.33
CA ILE A 745 10.47 -13.16 -29.42
C ILE A 745 10.75 -11.83 -30.12
N SER A 746 10.97 -10.74 -29.36
CA SER A 746 11.28 -9.42 -29.91
C SER A 746 12.57 -9.43 -30.71
N LEU A 747 13.60 -10.11 -30.20
CA LEU A 747 14.89 -10.24 -30.88
C LEU A 747 14.73 -10.99 -32.21
N PHE A 748 13.91 -12.04 -32.25
CA PHE A 748 13.62 -12.78 -33.48
C PHE A 748 12.97 -11.89 -34.56
N TYR A 749 11.96 -11.09 -34.19
CA TYR A 749 11.37 -10.09 -35.11
C TYR A 749 12.41 -9.09 -35.60
N ASN A 750 13.26 -8.58 -34.71
CA ASN A 750 14.30 -7.62 -35.06
C ASN A 750 15.36 -8.22 -35.98
N VAL A 751 15.76 -9.49 -35.77
CA VAL A 751 16.72 -10.18 -36.65
C VAL A 751 16.16 -10.35 -38.06
N ILE A 752 14.88 -10.72 -38.19
CA ILE A 752 14.20 -10.79 -39.49
C ILE A 752 14.12 -9.40 -40.13
N GLY A 753 13.72 -8.37 -39.38
CA GLY A 753 13.65 -7.01 -39.90
C GLY A 753 15.03 -6.47 -40.33
N LEU A 754 16.06 -6.75 -39.54
CA LEU A 754 17.44 -6.36 -39.82
C LEU A 754 18.01 -7.05 -41.06
N SER A 755 17.64 -8.30 -41.35
CA SER A 755 18.15 -8.99 -42.54
C SER A 755 17.72 -8.28 -43.83
N PHE A 756 16.46 -7.84 -43.91
CA PHE A 756 15.96 -7.03 -45.02
C PHE A 756 16.53 -5.60 -45.02
N ALA A 757 16.70 -5.00 -43.84
CA ALA A 757 17.26 -3.66 -43.72
C ALA A 757 18.72 -3.60 -44.20
N VAL A 758 19.56 -4.58 -43.82
CA VAL A 758 20.97 -4.66 -44.25
C VAL A 758 21.08 -4.88 -45.76
N GLN A 759 20.13 -5.59 -46.38
CA GLN A 759 20.09 -5.78 -47.84
C GLN A 759 19.69 -4.51 -48.60
N GLY A 760 19.17 -3.48 -47.92
CA GLY A 760 18.68 -2.26 -48.56
C GLY A 760 17.38 -2.45 -49.35
N GLU A 761 16.70 -3.60 -49.20
CA GLU A 761 15.45 -3.94 -49.91
C GLU A 761 14.19 -3.64 -49.09
N MET A 762 14.36 -3.05 -47.90
CA MET A 762 13.26 -2.80 -46.99
C MET A 762 12.32 -1.72 -47.54
N SER A 763 11.09 -2.12 -47.90
CA SER A 763 10.05 -1.16 -48.26
C SER A 763 9.43 -0.51 -47.01
N PRO A 764 9.01 0.77 -47.08
CA PRO A 764 8.34 1.45 -45.97
C PRO A 764 7.08 0.70 -45.50
N LEU A 765 6.34 0.08 -46.43
CA LEU A 765 5.15 -0.72 -46.15
C LEU A 765 5.44 -1.94 -45.27
N PHE A 766 6.55 -2.65 -45.52
CA PHE A 766 6.95 -3.78 -44.68
C PHE A 766 7.27 -3.34 -43.25
N ALA A 767 7.97 -2.23 -43.08
CA ALA A 767 8.27 -1.68 -41.75
C ALA A 767 6.98 -1.24 -41.01
N ALA A 768 6.07 -0.57 -41.71
CA ALA A 768 4.79 -0.09 -41.17
C ALA A 768 3.86 -1.22 -40.70
N ILE A 769 3.96 -2.42 -41.29
CA ILE A 769 3.17 -3.60 -40.89
C ILE A 769 3.90 -4.40 -39.79
N LEU A 770 5.21 -4.60 -39.91
CA LEU A 770 5.97 -5.46 -39.00
C LEU A 770 6.03 -4.88 -37.58
N MET A 771 6.19 -3.56 -37.43
CA MET A 771 6.33 -2.91 -36.12
C MET A 771 5.05 -2.99 -35.25
N PRO A 772 3.83 -2.69 -35.76
CA PRO A 772 2.60 -2.88 -34.99
C PRO A 772 2.33 -4.35 -34.66
N ILE A 773 2.56 -5.27 -35.61
CA ILE A 773 2.37 -6.71 -35.37
C ILE A 773 3.28 -7.18 -34.23
N SER A 774 4.58 -6.84 -34.28
CA SER A 774 5.52 -7.20 -33.23
C SER A 774 5.06 -6.70 -31.85
N THR A 775 4.61 -5.44 -31.78
CA THR A 775 4.13 -4.81 -30.54
C THR A 775 2.88 -5.50 -30.00
N VAL A 776 1.87 -5.72 -30.86
CA VAL A 776 0.61 -6.39 -30.47
C VAL A 776 0.86 -7.84 -30.03
N THR A 777 1.72 -8.56 -30.76
CA THR A 777 2.11 -9.93 -30.41
C THR A 777 2.77 -9.98 -29.04
N ILE A 778 3.73 -9.09 -28.76
CA ILE A 778 4.44 -9.07 -27.48
C ILE A 778 3.50 -8.69 -26.33
N ILE A 779 2.67 -7.66 -26.48
CA ILE A 779 1.71 -7.27 -25.43
C ILE A 779 0.70 -8.38 -25.15
N SER A 780 0.19 -9.03 -26.20
CA SER A 780 -0.77 -10.12 -26.06
C SER A 780 -0.11 -11.35 -25.40
N PHE A 781 1.10 -11.69 -25.85
CA PHE A 781 1.88 -12.80 -25.31
C PHE A 781 2.19 -12.59 -23.83
N THR A 782 2.72 -11.43 -23.44
CA THR A 782 3.09 -11.16 -22.05
C THR A 782 1.88 -11.16 -21.14
N SER A 783 0.78 -10.53 -21.54
CA SER A 783 -0.45 -10.45 -20.75
C SER A 783 -1.10 -11.82 -20.56
N LEU A 784 -1.25 -12.62 -21.62
CA LEU A 784 -1.89 -13.94 -21.57
C LEU A 784 -1.02 -14.94 -20.82
N LEU A 785 0.28 -15.00 -21.11
CA LEU A 785 1.17 -15.99 -20.50
C LEU A 785 1.37 -15.71 -19.00
N THR A 786 1.45 -14.45 -18.58
CA THR A 786 1.51 -14.08 -17.17
C THR A 786 0.27 -14.56 -16.41
N ARG A 787 -0.93 -14.31 -16.96
CA ARG A 787 -2.19 -14.79 -16.34
C ARG A 787 -2.31 -16.31 -16.34
N TRP A 788 -1.76 -16.97 -17.37
CA TRP A 788 -1.72 -18.43 -17.41
C TRP A 788 -0.82 -19.01 -16.33
N PHE A 789 0.38 -18.44 -16.13
CA PHE A 789 1.27 -18.83 -15.03
C PHE A 789 0.62 -18.60 -13.66
N ALA A 790 -0.06 -17.48 -13.45
CA ALA A 790 -0.81 -17.22 -12.22
C ALA A 790 -1.81 -18.34 -11.92
N LYS A 791 -2.67 -18.66 -12.91
CA LYS A 791 -3.67 -19.73 -12.78
C LYS A 791 -3.04 -21.09 -12.48
N ARG A 792 -1.90 -21.41 -13.11
CA ARG A 792 -1.16 -22.66 -12.85
C ARG A 792 -0.60 -22.74 -11.42
N ARG A 793 -0.31 -21.60 -10.80
CA ARG A 793 0.18 -21.49 -9.41
C ARG A 793 -0.95 -21.38 -8.38
N GLY A 794 -2.21 -21.38 -8.80
CA GLY A 794 -3.36 -21.21 -7.90
C GLY A 794 -3.55 -19.77 -7.40
N LEU A 795 -3.07 -18.80 -8.19
CA LEU A 795 -3.23 -17.36 -7.97
C LEU A 795 -4.21 -16.76 -8.99
#